data_AF-A0A7X7JBT4-F1
#
_entry.id   AF-A0A7X7JBT4-F1
#
_cell.length_a   1.000
_cell.length_b   1.000
_cell.length_c   1.000
_cell.angle_alpha   90.00
_cell.angle_beta   90.00
_cell.angle_gamma   90.00
#
_symmetry.space_group_name_H-M   'P 1'
#
loop_
_entity.id
_entity.type
_entity.pdbx_description
1 polymer ?
#
loop_
_entity_poly.entity_id
_entity_poly.type
_entity_poly.pdbx_seq_one_letter_code
_entity_poly.pdbx_strand_id
1 'polypeptide(L)'
;MVMTRPGPRGPRTLRRATALLAGAAVALGAAVVATPAVAADDPPAPDPWVTTAEGGYYRFTISQAQVEEIVGARPAVVELQGNIGPAGTWSDLALDPSGADYQGMWGPVPPGLYYYTYTATMPDRTKVSFRNPDTPVAVTSRPTWNTYFVPGPEVEWMADVASGGGEVAELTYRSTVTHEDRTVLVWTHPDYDAERGKPAPTLYLLADEGQSAREWAELGRVPQVLDNLAVAGELEPMVVVMADVNGPDPRAELLDSLVPAVQKAYRVGPDHKRRAVAGIGTGATTALEIAVREPNRFASVGSFSGALEGLQLKKPDANKMNAQLDLLRLYVGNVLDPAYNGTEALLRTFEAAGVRHQFDGVDPDQGGTWDTWREAVRDFASRVFDGHADGGPREGHGPLTAPYVAPPTGSITTPHVDENGIVTFETGTQWADAKDVTVWANWAPNGAWFRIPMTKVGDRWRLSLGPLDGFYYYRYVVDGVDVKDPADTVTWLTGVSPLFVPGETDWLLADAPEGERGEVSVLTYHSAVTGAERSAYVLTPVDYDPARAEPYPLFVLNHGGGQNWGDWVEVGRAPQILDNLYRQGEIEPMVVVMPDGNVPNYQAELLENVIPALAAEYHVTDDPQQRAIAGLSMGGMNSLVTWLTNPGQFAYVGAFSGGLFFTPPFDAEAVNATTTLARIYVGDVSDFARDWVYGTMATLDAAGVAYEFAGESVGPHGFDVWSANLVDLLPRLFRAG
;
A
#
# COMPACT_ATOMS: atom_id res chain seq x y z
N MET A 1 -1.86 -35.71 -51.70
CA MET A 1 -1.51 -36.17 -53.06
C MET A 1 0.00 -36.41 -53.10
N VAL A 2 0.40 -37.69 -53.24
CA VAL A 2 1.75 -38.27 -53.52
C VAL A 2 2.85 -38.05 -52.45
N MET A 3 3.17 -39.01 -51.54
CA MET A 3 4.07 -40.20 -51.65
C MET A 3 5.55 -39.81 -51.93
N THR A 4 6.63 -40.26 -51.25
CA THR A 4 7.03 -41.61 -50.77
C THR A 4 8.24 -41.58 -49.79
N ARG A 5 8.29 -42.60 -48.91
CA ARG A 5 9.37 -43.17 -48.02
C ARG A 5 10.66 -43.62 -48.78
N PRO A 6 11.76 -44.23 -48.20
CA PRO A 6 11.90 -44.98 -46.92
C PRO A 6 13.26 -44.90 -46.13
N GLY A 7 13.32 -45.57 -44.94
CA GLY A 7 14.51 -45.79 -44.06
C GLY A 7 15.52 -46.85 -44.57
N PRO A 8 16.23 -47.69 -43.76
CA PRO A 8 16.13 -47.97 -42.30
C PRO A 8 17.45 -48.32 -41.49
N ARG A 9 17.30 -48.49 -40.16
CA ARG A 9 17.89 -49.49 -39.19
C ARG A 9 19.42 -49.70 -38.96
N GLY A 10 19.88 -49.27 -37.76
CA GLY A 10 20.62 -50.01 -36.67
C GLY A 10 22.01 -50.63 -36.91
N PRO A 11 22.66 -51.32 -35.93
CA PRO A 11 22.65 -51.17 -34.44
C PRO A 11 24.06 -51.31 -33.76
N ARG A 12 24.16 -51.09 -32.42
CA ARG A 12 25.09 -51.72 -31.41
C ARG A 12 26.63 -51.51 -31.62
N THR A 13 27.55 -51.35 -30.65
CA THR A 13 27.68 -51.67 -29.21
C THR A 13 29.07 -51.21 -28.72
N LEU A 14 29.20 -50.95 -27.41
CA LEU A 14 30.37 -51.23 -26.53
C LEU A 14 31.76 -50.61 -26.84
N ARG A 15 32.25 -49.72 -25.95
CA ARG A 15 33.25 -50.07 -24.90
C ARG A 15 33.67 -48.87 -24.03
N ARG A 16 33.96 -49.23 -22.78
CA ARG A 16 34.40 -48.42 -21.63
C ARG A 16 35.88 -47.99 -21.69
N ALA A 17 36.21 -47.12 -20.74
CA ALA A 17 37.46 -47.05 -19.94
C ALA A 17 38.50 -46.04 -20.46
N THR A 18 38.67 -44.88 -19.78
CA THR A 18 39.73 -44.57 -18.76
C THR A 18 41.15 -44.71 -19.35
N ALA A 19 42.11 -43.80 -19.21
CA ALA A 19 42.45 -42.96 -18.07
C ALA A 19 43.71 -42.09 -18.38
N LEU A 20 43.76 -40.93 -17.71
CA LEU A 20 44.90 -40.35 -16.97
C LEU A 20 46.18 -39.82 -17.68
N LEU A 21 46.31 -38.49 -17.56
CA LEU A 21 47.36 -37.71 -16.85
C LEU A 21 48.72 -37.36 -17.48
N ALA A 22 49.07 -36.11 -17.14
CA ALA A 22 50.37 -35.41 -17.08
C ALA A 22 50.94 -34.95 -18.42
N GLY A 23 51.30 -33.69 -18.64
CA GLY A 23 51.49 -32.53 -17.76
C GLY A 23 52.71 -31.75 -18.26
N ALA A 24 52.58 -30.45 -18.52
CA ALA A 24 53.64 -29.43 -18.42
C ALA A 24 53.11 -28.06 -18.88
N ALA A 25 53.36 -27.05 -18.05
CA ALA A 25 52.88 -25.68 -18.14
C ALA A 25 53.73 -24.80 -19.08
N VAL A 26 53.09 -23.81 -19.73
CA VAL A 26 53.62 -22.45 -19.93
C VAL A 26 52.43 -21.48 -20.01
N ALA A 27 52.43 -20.46 -19.15
CA ALA A 27 51.45 -19.38 -19.11
C ALA A 27 51.67 -18.37 -20.25
N LEU A 28 50.58 -17.79 -20.78
CA LEU A 28 50.49 -16.39 -21.24
C LEU A 28 49.10 -16.11 -21.85
N GLY A 29 48.45 -15.03 -21.36
CA GLY A 29 47.42 -14.30 -22.10
C GLY A 29 45.97 -14.60 -21.71
N ALA A 30 45.51 -13.95 -20.63
CA ALA A 30 44.09 -13.81 -20.35
C ALA A 30 43.42 -12.95 -21.45
N ALA A 31 42.55 -13.57 -22.23
CA ALA A 31 41.41 -12.91 -22.83
C ALA A 31 40.17 -13.68 -22.36
N VAL A 32 39.74 -13.39 -21.13
CA VAL A 32 38.41 -13.79 -20.69
C VAL A 32 37.46 -12.89 -21.46
N VAL A 33 36.82 -13.46 -22.48
CA VAL A 33 35.56 -12.93 -22.99
C VAL A 33 34.64 -12.97 -21.77
N ALA A 34 34.37 -11.81 -21.19
CA ALA A 34 33.32 -11.67 -20.20
C ALA A 34 32.02 -12.11 -20.89
N THR A 35 31.58 -13.33 -20.58
CA THR A 35 30.17 -13.64 -20.70
C THR A 35 29.44 -12.60 -19.86
N PRO A 36 28.42 -11.90 -20.37
CA PRO A 36 27.61 -11.06 -19.52
C PRO A 36 27.16 -11.94 -18.36
N ALA A 37 27.31 -11.42 -17.14
CA ALA A 37 26.72 -12.03 -15.97
C ALA A 37 25.26 -12.28 -16.34
N VAL A 38 24.89 -13.56 -16.46
CA VAL A 38 23.49 -13.96 -16.45
C VAL A 38 23.03 -13.44 -15.10
N ALA A 39 22.18 -12.41 -15.12
CA ALA A 39 21.45 -11.98 -13.94
C ALA A 39 20.95 -13.25 -13.26
N ALA A 40 21.16 -13.38 -11.95
CA ALA A 40 20.57 -14.49 -11.21
C ALA A 40 19.10 -14.56 -11.64
N ASP A 41 18.69 -15.69 -12.24
CA ASP A 41 17.32 -15.88 -12.66
C ASP A 41 16.46 -15.60 -11.41
N ASP A 42 15.68 -14.52 -11.44
CA ASP A 42 14.70 -14.26 -10.40
C ASP A 42 13.88 -15.54 -10.22
N PRO A 43 13.62 -16.01 -8.98
CA PRO A 43 12.76 -17.17 -8.78
C PRO A 43 11.45 -16.91 -9.55
N PRO A 44 10.92 -17.90 -10.30
CA PRO A 44 9.73 -17.70 -11.10
C PRO A 44 8.63 -17.13 -10.20
N ALA A 45 7.95 -16.08 -10.67
CA ALA A 45 6.81 -15.52 -9.95
C ALA A 45 5.88 -16.68 -9.54
N PRO A 46 5.51 -16.81 -8.25
CA PRO A 46 4.78 -17.97 -7.75
C PRO A 46 3.41 -18.16 -8.43
N ASP A 47 2.88 -17.09 -9.04
CA ASP A 47 1.70 -17.08 -9.88
C ASP A 47 2.05 -16.57 -11.30
N PRO A 48 1.87 -17.37 -12.36
CA PRO A 48 2.19 -16.95 -13.73
C PRO A 48 1.23 -15.87 -14.26
N TRP A 49 0.17 -15.53 -13.53
CA TRP A 49 -0.66 -14.36 -13.82
C TRP A 49 -0.04 -13.05 -13.32
N VAL A 50 1.11 -13.10 -12.64
CA VAL A 50 1.79 -11.95 -12.06
C VAL A 50 3.13 -11.72 -12.75
N THR A 51 3.39 -10.49 -13.13
CA THR A 51 4.67 -10.05 -13.70
C THR A 51 5.14 -8.77 -13.03
N THR A 52 6.45 -8.62 -12.86
CA THR A 52 7.05 -7.35 -12.45
C THR A 52 7.23 -6.46 -13.68
N ALA A 53 6.85 -5.20 -13.55
CA ALA A 53 7.02 -4.16 -14.54
C ALA A 53 8.11 -3.16 -14.08
N GLU A 54 8.49 -2.25 -14.98
CA GLU A 54 9.44 -1.17 -14.70
C GLU A 54 9.00 -0.37 -13.45
N GLY A 55 9.97 0.07 -12.63
CA GLY A 55 9.69 0.91 -11.46
C GLY A 55 9.14 0.18 -10.23
N GLY A 56 9.21 -1.16 -10.16
CA GLY A 56 8.71 -1.92 -9.01
C GLY A 56 7.20 -2.15 -9.02
N TYR A 57 6.58 -2.05 -10.19
CA TYR A 57 5.16 -2.30 -10.40
C TYR A 57 4.86 -3.79 -10.55
N TYR A 58 3.71 -4.24 -10.05
CA TYR A 58 3.21 -5.60 -10.24
C TYR A 58 1.98 -5.56 -11.14
N ARG A 59 2.05 -6.30 -12.25
CA ARG A 59 0.97 -6.44 -13.22
C ARG A 59 0.34 -7.82 -13.13
N PHE A 60 -0.98 -7.82 -13.05
CA PHE A 60 -1.83 -9.00 -12.98
C PHE A 60 -2.53 -9.16 -14.33
N THR A 61 -2.45 -10.34 -14.93
CA THR A 61 -3.05 -10.61 -16.25
C THR A 61 -3.64 -12.02 -16.27
N ILE A 62 -4.95 -12.11 -16.47
CA ILE A 62 -5.71 -13.36 -16.40
C ILE A 62 -6.60 -13.47 -17.64
N SER A 63 -6.61 -14.61 -18.31
CA SER A 63 -7.51 -14.79 -19.45
C SER A 63 -8.98 -14.77 -19.02
N GLN A 64 -9.83 -14.02 -19.73
CA GLN A 64 -11.27 -14.00 -19.48
C GLN A 64 -11.89 -15.40 -19.59
N ALA A 65 -11.40 -16.21 -20.55
CA ALA A 65 -11.88 -17.59 -20.74
C ALA A 65 -11.51 -18.50 -19.56
N GLN A 66 -10.31 -18.33 -18.99
CA GLN A 66 -9.88 -19.10 -17.81
C GLN A 66 -10.70 -18.72 -16.59
N VAL A 67 -10.98 -17.43 -16.37
CA VAL A 67 -11.87 -16.99 -15.28
C VAL A 67 -13.26 -17.60 -15.44
N GLU A 68 -13.85 -17.53 -16.63
CA GLU A 68 -15.16 -18.12 -16.94
C GLU A 68 -15.22 -19.62 -16.67
N GLU A 69 -14.16 -20.36 -16.99
CA GLU A 69 -14.04 -21.79 -16.71
C GLU A 69 -13.99 -22.08 -15.20
N ILE A 70 -13.22 -21.29 -14.45
CA ILE A 70 -13.04 -21.47 -13.01
C ILE A 70 -14.32 -21.14 -12.24
N VAL A 71 -14.97 -20.02 -12.56
CA VAL A 71 -16.15 -19.53 -11.81
C VAL A 71 -17.48 -19.99 -12.42
N GLY A 72 -17.44 -20.63 -13.59
CA GLY A 72 -18.55 -21.30 -14.25
C GLY A 72 -19.46 -20.40 -15.10
N ALA A 73 -19.23 -19.09 -15.11
CA ALA A 73 -19.94 -18.13 -15.97
C ALA A 73 -19.15 -16.81 -16.07
N ARG A 74 -19.57 -15.92 -16.97
CA ARG A 74 -18.94 -14.61 -17.12
C ARG A 74 -19.22 -13.71 -15.91
N PRO A 75 -18.17 -13.26 -15.18
CA PRO A 75 -18.36 -12.34 -14.07
C PRO A 75 -18.67 -10.92 -14.57
N ALA A 76 -19.33 -10.13 -13.72
CA ALA A 76 -19.53 -8.71 -13.95
C ALA A 76 -18.26 -7.91 -13.67
N VAL A 77 -17.51 -8.30 -12.63
CA VAL A 77 -16.25 -7.68 -12.22
C VAL A 77 -15.28 -8.77 -11.76
N VAL A 78 -14.00 -8.63 -12.06
CA VAL A 78 -12.92 -9.42 -11.46
C VAL A 78 -12.01 -8.47 -10.71
N GLU A 79 -11.66 -8.82 -9.48
CA GLU A 79 -10.85 -7.99 -8.59
C GLU A 79 -9.72 -8.83 -7.99
N LEU A 80 -8.57 -8.20 -7.83
CA LEU A 80 -7.52 -8.65 -6.93
C LEU A 80 -7.85 -8.10 -5.54
N GLN A 81 -8.00 -8.96 -4.54
CA GLN A 81 -8.29 -8.56 -3.17
C GLN A 81 -7.17 -9.03 -2.24
N GLY A 82 -6.60 -8.16 -1.42
CA GLY A 82 -5.47 -8.51 -0.56
C GLY A 82 -5.09 -7.43 0.43
N ASN A 83 -4.00 -7.65 1.20
CA ASN A 83 -3.42 -6.65 2.11
C ASN A 83 -2.64 -5.53 1.37
N ILE A 84 -3.21 -5.01 0.27
CA ILE A 84 -2.58 -4.03 -0.61
C ILE A 84 -2.95 -2.58 -0.27
N GLY A 85 -3.89 -2.37 0.66
CA GLY A 85 -4.30 -1.03 1.07
C GLY A 85 -3.38 -0.40 2.12
N PRO A 86 -3.68 0.85 2.53
CA PRO A 86 -2.96 1.55 3.58
C PRO A 86 -2.88 0.72 4.86
N ALA A 87 -1.70 0.70 5.50
CA ALA A 87 -1.43 -0.08 6.72
C ALA A 87 -1.83 -1.57 6.61
N GLY A 88 -1.72 -2.16 5.40
CA GLY A 88 -2.09 -3.57 5.16
C GLY A 88 -3.60 -3.82 5.13
N THR A 89 -4.42 -2.77 5.08
CA THR A 89 -5.90 -2.89 5.03
C THR A 89 -6.33 -3.70 3.81
N TRP A 90 -7.20 -4.69 4.05
CA TRP A 90 -7.72 -5.53 2.97
C TRP A 90 -8.49 -4.68 1.94
N SER A 91 -8.01 -4.69 0.69
CA SER A 91 -8.46 -3.79 -0.37
C SER A 91 -8.60 -4.51 -1.70
N ASP A 92 -9.46 -3.97 -2.54
CA ASP A 92 -9.83 -4.54 -3.84
C ASP A 92 -9.30 -3.63 -4.96
N LEU A 93 -8.51 -4.21 -5.87
CA LEU A 93 -8.05 -3.62 -7.12
C LEU A 93 -8.84 -4.26 -8.28
N ALA A 94 -9.53 -3.43 -9.07
CA ALA A 94 -10.23 -3.89 -10.25
C ALA A 94 -9.25 -4.42 -11.31
N LEU A 95 -9.60 -5.54 -11.94
CA LEU A 95 -8.93 -6.04 -13.14
C LEU A 95 -9.82 -5.76 -14.35
N ASP A 96 -9.46 -4.75 -15.14
CA ASP A 96 -10.24 -4.28 -16.27
C ASP A 96 -10.10 -5.21 -17.49
N PRO A 97 -11.19 -5.44 -18.24
CA PRO A 97 -11.10 -6.23 -19.47
C PRO A 97 -10.27 -5.49 -20.53
N SER A 98 -9.21 -6.13 -20.99
CA SER A 98 -8.31 -5.65 -22.04
C SER A 98 -8.10 -6.75 -23.08
N GLY A 99 -8.71 -6.60 -24.26
CA GLY A 99 -8.70 -7.64 -25.28
C GLY A 99 -9.35 -8.94 -24.78
N ALA A 100 -8.56 -10.02 -24.71
CA ALA A 100 -8.99 -11.34 -24.25
C ALA A 100 -8.75 -11.59 -22.75
N ASP A 101 -8.17 -10.62 -22.04
CA ASP A 101 -7.70 -10.75 -20.66
C ASP A 101 -8.43 -9.77 -19.74
N TYR A 102 -8.34 -10.04 -18.44
CA TYR A 102 -8.51 -9.07 -17.36
C TYR A 102 -7.12 -8.62 -16.90
N GLN A 103 -6.92 -7.32 -16.74
CA GLN A 103 -5.62 -6.73 -16.42
C GLN A 103 -5.74 -5.68 -15.32
N GLY A 104 -4.77 -5.66 -14.40
CA GLY A 104 -4.63 -4.63 -13.39
C GLY A 104 -3.16 -4.46 -13.01
N MET A 105 -2.82 -3.32 -12.46
CA MET A 105 -1.45 -3.00 -12.07
C MET A 105 -1.46 -2.11 -10.83
N TRP A 106 -0.50 -2.35 -9.95
CA TRP A 106 -0.24 -1.44 -8.83
C TRP A 106 1.23 -1.45 -8.46
N GLY A 107 1.68 -0.37 -7.82
CA GLY A 107 3.05 -0.15 -7.41
C GLY A 107 3.43 1.34 -7.50
N PRO A 108 4.70 1.73 -7.35
CA PRO A 108 5.81 0.89 -6.89
C PRO A 108 5.41 0.18 -5.59
N VAL A 109 5.51 -1.14 -5.57
CA VAL A 109 5.04 -1.91 -4.41
C VAL A 109 6.08 -1.80 -3.30
N PRO A 110 5.70 -1.31 -2.10
CA PRO A 110 6.63 -1.27 -0.98
C PRO A 110 7.18 -2.67 -0.64
N PRO A 111 8.42 -2.78 -0.17
CA PRO A 111 8.95 -4.04 0.34
C PRO A 111 8.09 -4.62 1.47
N GLY A 112 7.79 -5.91 1.38
CA GLY A 112 6.77 -6.53 2.24
C GLY A 112 6.34 -7.91 1.78
N LEU A 113 5.54 -8.57 2.63
CA LEU A 113 4.81 -9.78 2.25
C LEU A 113 3.37 -9.40 1.93
N TYR A 114 2.96 -9.71 0.71
CA TYR A 114 1.59 -9.52 0.26
C TYR A 114 0.90 -10.86 0.09
N TYR A 115 -0.34 -10.92 0.52
CA TYR A 115 -1.23 -12.06 0.32
C TYR A 115 -2.56 -11.58 -0.26
N TYR A 116 -3.03 -12.30 -1.27
CA TYR A 116 -4.14 -11.86 -2.10
C TYR A 116 -4.93 -13.04 -2.66
N THR A 117 -6.17 -12.80 -3.05
CA THR A 117 -7.03 -13.71 -3.81
C THR A 117 -7.59 -12.97 -5.01
N TYR A 118 -7.97 -13.70 -6.05
CA TYR A 118 -8.86 -13.13 -7.06
C TYR A 118 -10.31 -13.35 -6.63
N THR A 119 -11.18 -12.39 -6.89
CA THR A 119 -12.60 -12.46 -6.60
C THR A 119 -13.40 -12.07 -7.84
N ALA A 120 -14.28 -12.96 -8.27
CA ALA A 120 -15.24 -12.70 -9.32
C ALA A 120 -16.58 -12.29 -8.69
N THR A 121 -17.06 -11.09 -9.02
CA THR A 121 -18.42 -10.67 -8.69
C THR A 121 -19.35 -11.02 -9.83
N MET A 122 -20.31 -11.90 -9.59
CA MET A 122 -21.29 -12.36 -10.58
C MET A 122 -22.40 -11.32 -10.80
N PRO A 123 -23.20 -11.42 -11.88
CA PRO A 123 -24.28 -10.47 -12.15
C PRO A 123 -25.34 -10.35 -11.04
N ASP A 124 -25.52 -11.36 -10.20
CA ASP A 124 -26.42 -11.34 -9.04
C ASP A 124 -25.78 -10.78 -7.75
N ARG A 125 -24.52 -10.32 -7.87
CA ARG A 125 -23.62 -9.83 -6.81
C ARG A 125 -23.06 -10.90 -5.88
N THR A 126 -23.22 -12.19 -6.20
CA THR A 126 -22.47 -13.24 -5.50
C THR A 126 -20.98 -13.11 -5.78
N LYS A 127 -20.14 -13.27 -4.75
CA LYS A 127 -18.68 -13.21 -4.85
C LYS A 127 -18.10 -14.63 -4.82
N VAL A 128 -17.26 -14.95 -5.79
CA VAL A 128 -16.54 -16.23 -5.89
C VAL A 128 -15.04 -15.95 -5.86
N SER A 129 -14.39 -16.31 -4.76
CA SER A 129 -12.94 -16.21 -4.64
C SER A 129 -12.25 -17.40 -5.29
N PHE A 130 -11.17 -17.15 -6.00
CA PHE A 130 -10.39 -18.14 -6.71
C PHE A 130 -8.91 -17.77 -6.77
N ARG A 131 -8.10 -18.73 -7.19
CA ARG A 131 -6.67 -18.58 -7.50
C ARG A 131 -6.35 -19.24 -8.82
N ASN A 132 -5.12 -19.05 -9.28
CA ASN A 132 -4.60 -19.85 -10.36
C ASN A 132 -4.54 -21.34 -9.97
N PRO A 133 -5.29 -22.24 -10.63
CA PRO A 133 -5.35 -23.65 -10.24
C PRO A 133 -4.02 -24.39 -10.41
N ASP A 134 -3.11 -23.88 -11.25
CA ASP A 134 -1.82 -24.52 -11.56
C ASP A 134 -0.72 -24.19 -10.53
N THR A 135 -1.01 -23.29 -9.59
CA THR A 135 -0.08 -22.91 -8.52
C THR A 135 -0.25 -23.80 -7.28
N PRO A 136 0.77 -23.99 -6.44
CA PRO A 136 0.59 -24.57 -5.11
C PRO A 136 -0.31 -23.70 -4.23
N VAL A 137 -0.98 -24.31 -3.25
CA VAL A 137 -1.67 -23.53 -2.20
C VAL A 137 -0.61 -22.82 -1.36
N ALA A 138 -0.65 -21.49 -1.34
CA ALA A 138 0.31 -20.67 -0.61
C ALA A 138 -0.09 -20.51 0.87
N VAL A 139 -1.40 -20.47 1.16
CA VAL A 139 -1.93 -20.32 2.53
C VAL A 139 -2.88 -21.47 2.84
N THR A 140 -2.52 -22.32 3.79
CA THR A 140 -3.22 -23.58 4.06
C THR A 140 -4.65 -23.34 4.59
N SER A 141 -4.85 -22.40 5.51
CA SER A 141 -6.17 -22.02 6.05
C SER A 141 -7.04 -21.25 5.07
N ARG A 142 -6.44 -20.67 4.03
CA ARG A 142 -7.12 -19.88 3.00
C ARG A 142 -6.69 -20.37 1.61
N PRO A 143 -7.23 -21.50 1.12
CA PRO A 143 -6.72 -22.16 -0.08
C PRO A 143 -6.82 -21.38 -1.40
N THR A 144 -7.53 -20.25 -1.42
CA THR A 144 -7.61 -19.32 -2.57
C THR A 144 -6.63 -18.15 -2.46
N TRP A 145 -5.92 -18.01 -1.33
CA TRP A 145 -4.92 -16.97 -1.17
C TRP A 145 -3.60 -17.42 -1.79
N ASN A 146 -2.98 -16.47 -2.49
CA ASN A 146 -1.62 -16.51 -2.99
C ASN A 146 -0.77 -15.54 -2.18
N THR A 147 0.55 -15.68 -2.29
CA THR A 147 1.51 -14.77 -1.65
C THR A 147 2.59 -14.34 -2.62
N TYR A 148 3.09 -13.12 -2.46
CA TYR A 148 4.36 -12.70 -3.06
C TYR A 148 5.12 -11.81 -2.08
N PHE A 149 6.45 -11.90 -2.16
CA PHE A 149 7.35 -11.14 -1.31
C PHE A 149 8.10 -10.15 -2.16
N VAL A 150 8.06 -8.89 -1.75
CA VAL A 150 8.81 -7.79 -2.36
C VAL A 150 10.03 -7.54 -1.48
N PRO A 151 11.25 -7.85 -1.94
CA PRO A 151 12.45 -7.65 -1.13
C PRO A 151 12.80 -6.17 -1.00
N GLY A 152 13.39 -5.81 0.13
CA GLY A 152 13.94 -4.47 0.41
C GLY A 152 14.62 -4.41 1.77
N PRO A 153 15.46 -3.39 2.03
CA PRO A 153 16.24 -3.27 3.27
C PRO A 153 15.41 -3.39 4.56
N GLU A 154 14.23 -2.78 4.59
CA GLU A 154 13.28 -2.76 5.70
C GLU A 154 12.72 -4.15 6.05
N VAL A 155 12.71 -5.08 5.09
CA VAL A 155 12.18 -6.43 5.22
C VAL A 155 13.23 -7.51 4.95
N GLU A 156 14.51 -7.15 4.91
CA GLU A 156 15.61 -8.08 4.65
C GLU A 156 15.64 -9.23 5.66
N TRP A 157 15.25 -8.95 6.91
CA TRP A 157 15.10 -9.94 7.99
C TRP A 157 14.02 -11.01 7.73
N MET A 158 13.19 -10.85 6.69
CA MET A 158 12.23 -11.85 6.22
C MET A 158 12.70 -12.58 4.95
N ALA A 159 13.79 -12.14 4.32
CA ALA A 159 14.31 -12.75 3.09
C ALA A 159 14.98 -14.11 3.38
N ASP A 160 15.06 -14.97 2.36
CA ASP A 160 15.79 -16.23 2.49
C ASP A 160 17.30 -15.96 2.63
N VAL A 161 17.96 -16.62 3.58
CA VAL A 161 19.42 -16.51 3.77
C VAL A 161 20.17 -17.37 2.74
N ALA A 162 21.32 -16.88 2.26
CA ALA A 162 22.11 -17.60 1.25
C ALA A 162 22.72 -18.92 1.79
N SER A 163 23.03 -18.98 3.08
CA SER A 163 23.57 -20.16 3.77
C SER A 163 23.44 -20.03 5.28
N GLY A 164 23.41 -21.16 6.00
CA GLY A 164 23.35 -21.15 7.46
C GLY A 164 21.94 -21.00 8.04
N GLY A 165 20.90 -21.17 7.23
CA GLY A 165 19.53 -21.32 7.72
C GLY A 165 19.30 -22.63 8.45
N GLY A 166 18.27 -22.67 9.29
CA GLY A 166 17.82 -23.86 10.00
C GLY A 166 17.04 -24.83 9.12
N GLU A 167 16.60 -25.93 9.73
CA GLU A 167 15.79 -26.95 9.06
C GLU A 167 14.36 -26.95 9.58
N VAL A 168 13.37 -26.92 8.67
CA VAL A 168 11.94 -27.08 8.99
C VAL A 168 11.49 -28.50 8.68
N ALA A 169 10.93 -29.19 9.67
CA ALA A 169 10.38 -30.53 9.53
C ALA A 169 8.95 -30.62 10.11
N GLU A 170 8.16 -31.56 9.60
CA GLU A 170 6.87 -31.90 10.19
C GLU A 170 7.04 -32.92 11.33
N LEU A 171 6.36 -32.69 12.45
CA LEU A 171 6.21 -33.67 13.52
C LEU A 171 4.74 -34.05 13.69
N THR A 172 4.43 -35.32 13.44
CA THR A 172 3.11 -35.89 13.73
C THR A 172 3.09 -36.53 15.12
N TYR A 173 2.05 -36.26 15.89
CA TYR A 173 1.85 -36.81 17.23
C TYR A 173 0.38 -37.16 17.47
N ARG A 174 0.13 -38.10 18.37
CA ARG A 174 -1.23 -38.45 18.79
C ARG A 174 -1.67 -37.51 19.91
N SER A 175 -2.73 -36.74 19.69
CA SER A 175 -3.35 -35.92 20.74
C SER A 175 -3.96 -36.81 21.81
N THR A 176 -3.67 -36.52 23.07
CA THR A 176 -4.36 -37.14 24.22
C THR A 176 -5.72 -36.50 24.49
N VAL A 177 -5.99 -35.34 23.89
CA VAL A 177 -7.22 -34.55 24.07
C VAL A 177 -8.27 -34.95 23.03
N THR A 178 -7.93 -34.90 21.74
CA THR A 178 -8.86 -35.25 20.65
C THR A 178 -8.79 -36.72 20.28
N HIS A 179 -7.73 -37.43 20.68
CA HIS A 179 -7.42 -38.77 20.20
C HIS A 179 -7.29 -38.84 18.69
N GLU A 180 -6.76 -37.81 18.05
CA GLU A 180 -6.46 -37.77 16.61
C GLU A 180 -4.97 -37.52 16.39
N ASP A 181 -4.48 -37.84 15.20
CA ASP A 181 -3.11 -37.48 14.81
C ASP A 181 -3.10 -36.01 14.40
N ARG A 182 -2.24 -35.22 15.03
CA ARG A 182 -2.01 -33.80 14.72
C ARG A 182 -0.59 -33.61 14.19
N THR A 183 -0.40 -32.61 13.35
CA THR A 183 0.90 -32.26 12.76
C THR A 183 1.28 -30.83 13.14
N VAL A 184 2.54 -30.62 13.47
CA VAL A 184 3.16 -29.31 13.73
C VAL A 184 4.39 -29.11 12.83
N LEU A 185 4.81 -27.86 12.66
CA LEU A 185 6.10 -27.54 12.05
C LEU A 185 7.13 -27.33 13.15
N VAL A 186 8.33 -27.87 12.95
CA VAL A 186 9.45 -27.72 13.85
C VAL A 186 10.63 -27.16 13.07
N TRP A 187 11.04 -25.95 13.43
CA TRP A 187 12.29 -25.36 12.97
C TRP A 187 13.41 -25.70 13.96
N THR A 188 14.56 -26.12 13.45
CA THR A 188 15.76 -26.39 14.24
C THR A 188 16.88 -25.46 13.80
N HIS A 189 17.52 -24.82 14.78
CA HIS A 189 18.66 -23.93 14.55
C HIS A 189 19.77 -24.63 13.74
N PRO A 190 20.52 -23.93 12.86
CA PRO A 190 21.61 -24.53 12.08
C PRO A 190 22.64 -25.30 12.92
N ASP A 191 22.91 -24.83 14.14
CA ASP A 191 23.80 -25.51 15.12
C ASP A 191 23.12 -26.62 15.95
N TYR A 192 21.88 -26.99 15.64
CA TYR A 192 21.18 -28.07 16.34
C TYR A 192 21.77 -29.42 15.94
N ASP A 193 22.16 -30.20 16.96
CA ASP A 193 22.62 -31.57 16.83
C ASP A 193 21.83 -32.46 17.79
N ALA A 194 21.30 -33.58 17.31
CA ALA A 194 20.58 -34.55 18.14
C ALA A 194 21.47 -35.19 19.21
N GLU A 195 22.79 -35.28 18.97
CA GLU A 195 23.78 -35.86 19.89
C GLU A 195 24.42 -34.82 20.83
N ARG A 196 23.89 -33.58 20.82
CA ARG A 196 24.43 -32.50 21.65
C ARG A 196 24.43 -32.82 23.15
N GLY A 197 25.52 -32.46 23.83
CA GLY A 197 25.70 -32.71 25.26
C GLY A 197 24.72 -31.95 26.16
N LYS A 198 24.39 -30.69 25.81
CA LYS A 198 23.42 -29.84 26.53
C LYS A 198 22.09 -29.85 25.75
N PRO A 199 20.92 -30.16 26.34
CA PRO A 199 19.63 -30.16 25.61
C PRO A 199 19.19 -28.78 25.10
N ALA A 200 18.47 -28.70 23.97
CA ALA A 200 18.06 -27.43 23.38
C ALA A 200 16.91 -26.78 24.14
N PRO A 201 16.91 -25.45 24.30
CA PRO A 201 15.68 -24.77 24.67
C PRO A 201 14.65 -24.88 23.55
N THR A 202 13.38 -24.70 23.91
CA THR A 202 12.24 -24.83 22.99
C THR A 202 11.32 -23.63 23.10
N LEU A 203 11.01 -23.01 21.98
CA LEU A 203 9.97 -21.99 21.85
C LEU A 203 8.75 -22.61 21.16
N TYR A 204 7.58 -22.51 21.77
CA TYR A 204 6.30 -22.92 21.17
C TYR A 204 5.56 -21.67 20.68
N LEU A 205 5.20 -21.63 19.40
CA LEU A 205 4.40 -20.58 18.77
C LEU A 205 3.00 -21.12 18.47
N LEU A 206 1.98 -20.53 19.10
CA LEU A 206 0.59 -20.98 19.04
C LEU A 206 -0.22 -20.12 18.07
N ALA A 207 -0.77 -20.77 17.05
CA ALA A 207 -1.63 -20.13 16.04
C ALA A 207 -2.98 -19.65 16.63
N ASP A 208 -3.64 -18.75 15.92
CA ASP A 208 -4.97 -18.23 16.26
C ASP A 208 -6.09 -19.20 15.84
N GLU A 209 -7.32 -18.92 16.26
CA GLU A 209 -8.50 -19.66 15.82
C GLU A 209 -8.67 -19.58 14.30
N GLY A 210 -8.94 -20.73 13.67
CA GLY A 210 -9.11 -20.83 12.22
C GLY A 210 -7.81 -20.82 11.41
N GLN A 211 -6.65 -20.72 12.08
CA GLN A 211 -5.33 -20.88 11.47
C GLN A 211 -4.73 -22.25 11.82
N SER A 212 -3.77 -22.71 11.02
CA SER A 212 -3.01 -23.92 11.26
C SER A 212 -1.59 -23.60 11.74
N ALA A 213 -0.81 -24.64 12.04
CA ALA A 213 0.61 -24.51 12.33
C ALA A 213 1.42 -23.89 11.17
N ARG A 214 0.93 -24.03 9.93
CA ARG A 214 1.66 -23.63 8.72
C ARG A 214 1.65 -22.13 8.47
N GLU A 215 0.66 -21.40 8.97
CA GLU A 215 0.56 -19.96 8.79
C GLU A 215 1.76 -19.20 9.39
N TRP A 216 2.40 -19.75 10.42
CA TRP A 216 3.66 -19.23 10.92
C TRP A 216 4.77 -19.25 9.86
N ALA A 217 4.82 -20.28 9.02
CA ALA A 217 5.79 -20.36 7.92
C ALA A 217 5.30 -19.60 6.66
N GLU A 218 4.00 -19.65 6.37
CA GLU A 218 3.41 -19.09 5.15
C GLU A 218 3.26 -17.56 5.22
N LEU A 219 2.53 -17.06 6.24
CA LEU A 219 2.25 -15.62 6.42
C LEU A 219 3.19 -14.98 7.45
N GLY A 220 3.65 -15.76 8.42
CA GLY A 220 4.61 -15.31 9.41
C GLY A 220 6.06 -15.33 8.92
N ARG A 221 6.38 -16.04 7.83
CA ARG A 221 7.77 -16.26 7.37
C ARG A 221 8.73 -16.60 8.52
N VAL A 222 8.23 -17.27 9.56
CA VAL A 222 8.99 -17.52 10.80
C VAL A 222 10.31 -18.25 10.53
N PRO A 223 10.39 -19.25 9.64
CA PRO A 223 11.67 -19.85 9.27
C PRO A 223 12.71 -18.81 8.81
N GLN A 224 12.33 -17.90 7.91
CA GLN A 224 13.24 -16.85 7.43
C GLN A 224 13.61 -15.85 8.51
N VAL A 225 12.66 -15.46 9.37
CA VAL A 225 12.94 -14.58 10.52
C VAL A 225 13.98 -15.22 11.45
N LEU A 226 13.80 -16.50 11.78
CA LEU A 226 14.71 -17.24 12.66
C LEU A 226 16.06 -17.49 12.00
N ASP A 227 16.09 -17.77 10.70
CA ASP A 227 17.33 -17.95 9.94
C ASP A 227 18.17 -16.67 9.93
N ASN A 228 17.55 -15.51 9.70
CA ASN A 228 18.26 -14.23 9.74
C ASN A 228 18.79 -13.91 11.14
N LEU A 229 18.00 -14.15 12.19
CA LEU A 229 18.47 -14.00 13.58
C LEU A 229 19.62 -14.96 13.91
N ALA A 230 19.55 -16.21 13.45
CA ALA A 230 20.61 -17.20 13.64
C ALA A 230 21.91 -16.80 12.93
N VAL A 231 21.83 -16.36 11.67
CA VAL A 231 23.00 -15.89 10.89
C VAL A 231 23.60 -14.63 11.51
N ALA A 232 22.78 -13.74 12.07
CA ALA A 232 23.23 -12.55 12.80
C ALA A 232 23.85 -12.88 14.17
N GLY A 233 23.68 -14.11 14.67
CA GLY A 233 24.11 -14.50 16.02
C GLY A 233 23.24 -13.90 17.13
N GLU A 234 22.01 -13.49 16.81
CA GLU A 234 21.03 -12.87 17.71
C GLU A 234 20.05 -13.88 18.29
N LEU A 235 20.33 -15.17 18.16
CA LEU A 235 19.44 -16.27 18.54
C LEU A 235 20.20 -17.35 19.33
N GLU A 236 19.74 -17.68 20.54
CA GLU A 236 20.24 -18.87 21.25
C GLU A 236 19.90 -20.13 20.42
N PRO A 237 20.85 -21.07 20.21
CA PRO A 237 20.58 -22.29 19.47
C PRO A 237 19.43 -23.12 20.08
N MET A 238 18.26 -23.07 19.43
CA MET A 238 16.99 -23.57 19.97
C MET A 238 16.19 -24.40 18.95
N VAL A 239 15.11 -25.00 19.44
CA VAL A 239 14.07 -25.64 18.63
C VAL A 239 12.81 -24.78 18.70
N VAL A 240 12.23 -24.40 17.57
CA VAL A 240 10.97 -23.63 17.52
C VAL A 240 9.87 -24.52 16.97
N VAL A 241 8.76 -24.62 17.70
CA VAL A 241 7.61 -25.46 17.38
C VAL A 241 6.42 -24.57 17.06
N MET A 242 6.02 -24.53 15.80
CA MET A 242 4.84 -23.81 15.32
C MET A 242 3.65 -24.76 15.36
N ALA A 243 2.61 -24.40 16.10
CA ALA A 243 1.52 -25.31 16.41
C ALA A 243 0.15 -24.62 16.39
N ASP A 244 -0.84 -25.35 15.88
CA ASP A 244 -2.24 -25.12 16.20
C ASP A 244 -2.63 -26.07 17.33
N VAL A 245 -3.03 -25.52 18.47
CA VAL A 245 -3.53 -26.24 19.65
C VAL A 245 -5.04 -26.06 19.86
N ASN A 246 -5.75 -25.48 18.88
CA ASN A 246 -7.18 -25.28 18.91
C ASN A 246 -7.89 -26.62 19.18
N GLY A 247 -8.98 -26.56 19.94
CA GLY A 247 -9.71 -27.73 20.39
C GLY A 247 -10.38 -27.52 21.75
N PRO A 248 -10.93 -28.60 22.35
CA PRO A 248 -11.72 -28.51 23.58
C PRO A 248 -10.89 -28.19 24.83
N ASP A 249 -9.57 -28.47 24.83
CA ASP A 249 -8.65 -28.09 25.90
C ASP A 249 -7.25 -27.76 25.32
N PRO A 250 -7.05 -26.53 24.80
CA PRO A 250 -5.79 -26.12 24.17
C PRO A 250 -4.58 -26.20 25.12
N ARG A 251 -4.83 -25.95 26.41
CA ARG A 251 -3.82 -26.06 27.46
C ARG A 251 -3.34 -27.51 27.60
N ALA A 252 -4.25 -28.47 27.72
CA ALA A 252 -3.90 -29.89 27.81
C ALA A 252 -3.28 -30.40 26.49
N GLU A 253 -3.75 -29.92 25.34
CA GLU A 253 -3.13 -30.26 24.05
C GLU A 253 -1.65 -29.87 24.03
N LEU A 254 -1.32 -28.63 24.43
CA LEU A 254 0.07 -28.19 24.51
C LEU A 254 0.87 -28.99 25.55
N LEU A 255 0.38 -29.06 26.80
CA LEU A 255 1.16 -29.55 27.93
C LEU A 255 1.26 -31.08 28.01
N ASP A 256 0.18 -31.78 27.67
CA ASP A 256 0.03 -33.22 27.89
C ASP A 256 0.22 -34.02 26.59
N SER A 257 0.08 -33.39 25.41
CA SER A 257 0.30 -34.04 24.11
C SER A 257 1.56 -33.53 23.40
N LEU A 258 1.61 -32.25 23.05
CA LEU A 258 2.65 -31.70 22.17
C LEU A 258 4.02 -31.62 22.85
N VAL A 259 4.11 -31.09 24.07
CA VAL A 259 5.37 -30.99 24.81
C VAL A 259 6.05 -32.37 24.96
N PRO A 260 5.38 -33.45 25.42
CA PRO A 260 5.97 -34.79 25.46
C PRO A 260 6.39 -35.32 24.08
N ALA A 261 5.61 -35.05 23.03
CA ALA A 261 5.94 -35.48 21.68
C ALA A 261 7.25 -34.83 21.18
N VAL A 262 7.42 -33.53 21.39
CA VAL A 262 8.64 -32.80 21.04
C VAL A 262 9.84 -33.29 21.85
N GLN A 263 9.66 -33.54 23.15
CA GLN A 263 10.73 -34.10 24.01
C GLN A 263 11.17 -35.51 23.58
N LYS A 264 10.27 -36.28 22.95
CA LYS A 264 10.58 -37.60 22.41
C LYS A 264 11.30 -37.52 21.06
N ALA A 265 10.92 -36.56 20.22
CA ALA A 265 11.45 -36.42 18.86
C ALA A 265 12.78 -35.63 18.81
N TYR A 266 12.97 -34.66 19.70
CA TYR A 266 14.11 -33.75 19.70
C TYR A 266 14.85 -33.76 21.04
N ARG A 267 16.17 -33.50 21.01
CA ARG A 267 17.03 -33.42 22.19
C ARG A 267 16.85 -32.07 22.89
N VAL A 268 15.67 -31.87 23.48
CA VAL A 268 15.27 -30.63 24.16
C VAL A 268 15.27 -30.75 25.69
N GLY A 269 15.38 -29.62 26.38
CA GLY A 269 15.41 -29.54 27.83
C GLY A 269 14.04 -29.82 28.46
N PRO A 270 13.93 -30.75 29.42
CA PRO A 270 12.66 -31.00 30.11
C PRO A 270 12.31 -29.92 31.15
N ASP A 271 13.29 -29.11 31.55
CA ASP A 271 13.12 -28.04 32.53
C ASP A 271 12.34 -26.85 31.93
N HIS A 272 11.44 -26.27 32.72
CA HIS A 272 10.69 -25.06 32.35
C HIS A 272 11.59 -23.87 32.04
N LYS A 273 12.78 -23.77 32.67
CA LYS A 273 13.82 -22.75 32.37
C LYS A 273 14.34 -22.80 30.93
N ARG A 274 13.99 -23.84 30.17
CA ARG A 274 14.34 -24.01 28.76
C ARG A 274 13.12 -24.08 27.85
N ARG A 275 11.97 -23.63 28.34
CA ARG A 275 10.74 -23.59 27.54
C ARG A 275 10.16 -22.19 27.52
N ALA A 276 9.84 -21.73 26.32
CA ALA A 276 9.13 -20.49 26.06
C ALA A 276 7.84 -20.80 25.30
N VAL A 277 6.80 -20.00 25.49
CA VAL A 277 5.56 -20.08 24.72
C VAL A 277 5.10 -18.70 24.32
N ALA A 278 4.68 -18.52 23.09
CA ALA A 278 4.02 -17.32 22.61
C ALA A 278 2.93 -17.69 21.60
N GLY A 279 2.10 -16.75 21.22
CA GLY A 279 1.08 -16.98 20.21
C GLY A 279 0.38 -15.70 19.81
N ILE A 280 -0.52 -15.84 18.84
CA ILE A 280 -1.42 -14.82 18.31
C ILE A 280 -2.86 -15.12 18.70
N GLY A 281 -3.70 -14.11 18.91
CA GLY A 281 -5.13 -14.25 19.21
C GLY A 281 -5.43 -15.29 20.31
N THR A 282 -6.17 -16.36 20.00
CA THR A 282 -6.49 -17.45 20.95
C THR A 282 -5.25 -18.22 21.43
N GLY A 283 -4.22 -18.35 20.59
CA GLY A 283 -2.92 -18.89 20.97
C GLY A 283 -2.20 -18.00 21.99
N ALA A 284 -2.26 -16.68 21.82
CA ALA A 284 -1.74 -15.70 22.78
C ALA A 284 -2.48 -15.78 24.12
N THR A 285 -3.81 -15.88 24.07
CA THR A 285 -4.67 -16.09 25.24
C THR A 285 -4.28 -17.37 25.98
N THR A 286 -4.10 -18.49 25.26
CA THR A 286 -3.67 -19.78 25.84
C THR A 286 -2.31 -19.67 26.53
N ALA A 287 -1.34 -18.98 25.91
CA ALA A 287 -0.03 -18.75 26.50
C ALA A 287 -0.12 -17.96 27.83
N LEU A 288 -0.93 -16.90 27.85
CA LEU A 288 -1.20 -16.09 29.04
C LEU A 288 -1.94 -16.89 30.14
N GLU A 289 -2.93 -17.69 29.77
CA GLU A 289 -3.65 -18.55 30.73
C GLU A 289 -2.71 -19.53 31.43
N ILE A 290 -1.78 -20.14 30.68
CA ILE A 290 -0.76 -21.04 31.24
C ILE A 290 0.16 -20.27 32.18
N ALA A 291 0.58 -19.06 31.81
CA ALA A 291 1.42 -18.22 32.66
C ALA A 291 0.76 -17.94 34.02
N VAL A 292 -0.56 -17.70 34.03
CA VAL A 292 -1.32 -17.43 35.25
C VAL A 292 -1.57 -18.70 36.07
N ARG A 293 -2.01 -19.78 35.42
CA ARG A 293 -2.48 -21.01 36.11
C ARG A 293 -1.33 -21.93 36.53
N GLU A 294 -0.30 -22.02 35.71
CA GLU A 294 0.85 -22.91 35.88
C GLU A 294 2.18 -22.22 35.48
N PRO A 295 2.58 -21.17 36.23
CA PRO A 295 3.76 -20.37 35.90
C PRO A 295 5.08 -21.16 35.90
N ASN A 296 5.11 -22.39 36.42
CA ASN A 296 6.27 -23.27 36.44
C ASN A 296 6.39 -24.18 35.20
N ARG A 297 5.61 -23.95 34.14
CA ARG A 297 5.65 -24.75 32.89
C ARG A 297 6.55 -24.16 31.82
N PHE A 298 6.58 -22.83 31.71
CA PHE A 298 7.40 -22.06 30.78
C PHE A 298 8.10 -20.95 31.54
N ALA A 299 9.34 -20.62 31.20
CA ALA A 299 10.06 -19.51 31.81
C ALA A 299 9.88 -18.20 31.04
N SER A 300 9.58 -18.26 29.74
CA SER A 300 9.27 -17.08 28.93
C SER A 300 7.89 -17.21 28.31
N VAL A 301 7.08 -16.16 28.41
CA VAL A 301 5.75 -16.09 27.82
C VAL A 301 5.60 -14.82 26.99
N GLY A 302 5.20 -14.97 25.73
CA GLY A 302 4.90 -13.88 24.80
C GLY A 302 3.41 -13.82 24.49
N SER A 303 2.87 -12.63 24.30
CA SER A 303 1.49 -12.42 23.84
C SER A 303 1.47 -11.44 22.68
N PHE A 304 1.15 -11.92 21.48
CA PHE A 304 1.06 -11.11 20.26
C PHE A 304 -0.42 -10.82 20.01
N SER A 305 -0.88 -9.61 20.36
CA SER A 305 -2.30 -9.24 20.28
C SER A 305 -3.22 -10.19 21.05
N GLY A 306 -2.83 -10.55 22.29
CA GLY A 306 -3.64 -11.39 23.19
C GLY A 306 -4.22 -10.63 24.38
N ALA A 307 -5.29 -11.18 24.95
CA ALA A 307 -5.95 -10.62 26.13
C ALA A 307 -6.51 -11.71 27.05
N LEU A 308 -6.73 -11.37 28.33
CA LEU A 308 -7.45 -12.20 29.30
C LEU A 308 -8.60 -11.40 29.90
N GLU A 309 -9.75 -11.42 29.22
CA GLU A 309 -10.92 -10.65 29.66
C GLU A 309 -11.37 -11.05 31.07
N GLY A 310 -11.63 -10.03 31.90
CA GLY A 310 -12.15 -10.21 33.25
C GLY A 310 -11.17 -10.88 34.23
N LEU A 311 -9.89 -11.01 33.88
CA LEU A 311 -8.87 -11.59 34.77
C LEU A 311 -8.84 -10.85 36.12
N GLN A 312 -8.93 -11.63 37.20
CA GLN A 312 -8.76 -11.13 38.56
C GLN A 312 -7.51 -11.77 39.15
N LEU A 313 -6.44 -11.00 39.31
CA LEU A 313 -5.17 -11.51 39.81
C LEU A 313 -4.89 -10.98 41.22
N LYS A 314 -4.52 -11.90 42.14
CA LYS A 314 -4.14 -11.53 43.51
C LYS A 314 -2.63 -11.56 43.66
N LYS A 315 -2.12 -10.82 44.66
CA LYS A 315 -0.68 -10.74 44.95
C LYS A 315 0.02 -12.10 45.12
N PRO A 316 -0.58 -13.14 45.76
CA PRO A 316 0.04 -14.46 45.80
C PRO A 316 0.24 -15.12 44.43
N ASP A 317 -0.65 -14.86 43.47
CA ASP A 317 -0.56 -15.39 42.12
C ASP A 317 0.53 -14.64 41.34
N ALA A 318 0.55 -13.31 41.45
CA ALA A 318 1.64 -12.49 40.91
C ALA A 318 3.01 -12.88 41.46
N ASN A 319 3.13 -13.15 42.76
CA ASN A 319 4.38 -13.62 43.36
C ASN A 319 4.83 -14.98 42.78
N LYS A 320 3.89 -15.90 42.50
CA LYS A 320 4.22 -17.17 41.85
C LYS A 320 4.71 -16.94 40.42
N MET A 321 3.99 -16.13 39.64
CA MET A 321 4.40 -15.77 38.28
C MET A 321 5.81 -15.16 38.30
N ASN A 322 6.03 -14.14 39.12
CA ASN A 322 7.33 -13.47 39.27
C ASN A 322 8.46 -14.42 39.70
N ALA A 323 8.17 -15.46 40.48
CA ALA A 323 9.17 -16.40 40.94
C ALA A 323 9.55 -17.46 39.89
N GLN A 324 8.66 -17.75 38.93
CA GLN A 324 8.88 -18.81 37.96
C GLN A 324 9.25 -18.27 36.56
N LEU A 325 8.63 -17.16 36.15
CA LEU A 325 8.87 -16.52 34.86
C LEU A 325 10.14 -15.67 34.90
N ASP A 326 10.95 -15.83 33.86
CA ASP A 326 12.09 -14.98 33.54
C ASP A 326 11.67 -13.84 32.62
N LEU A 327 10.70 -14.09 31.71
CA LEU A 327 10.15 -13.11 30.79
C LEU A 327 8.63 -13.27 30.63
N LEU A 328 7.90 -12.17 30.72
CA LEU A 328 6.52 -12.04 30.28
C LEU A 328 6.46 -10.78 29.42
N ARG A 329 6.26 -10.91 28.10
CA ARG A 329 6.27 -9.77 27.18
C ARG A 329 4.99 -9.69 26.35
N LEU A 330 4.42 -8.50 26.28
CA LEU A 330 3.17 -8.23 25.58
C LEU A 330 3.41 -7.29 24.39
N TYR A 331 2.67 -7.54 23.32
CA TYR A 331 2.72 -6.82 22.04
C TYR A 331 1.30 -6.56 21.56
N VAL A 332 1.08 -5.42 20.91
CA VAL A 332 -0.23 -5.07 20.34
C VAL A 332 -0.05 -4.05 19.22
N GLY A 333 -0.93 -4.14 18.21
CA GLY A 333 -1.06 -3.13 17.16
C GLY A 333 -1.68 -1.83 17.67
N ASN A 334 -1.93 -0.90 16.76
CA ASN A 334 -2.63 0.36 16.99
C ASN A 334 -4.11 0.14 17.39
N VAL A 335 -4.86 1.23 17.48
CA VAL A 335 -6.26 1.20 17.94
C VAL A 335 -7.22 0.36 17.06
N LEU A 336 -6.78 -0.06 15.87
CA LEU A 336 -7.50 -1.00 15.00
C LEU A 336 -7.22 -2.47 15.34
N ASP A 337 -6.26 -2.77 16.21
CA ASP A 337 -6.06 -4.11 16.76
C ASP A 337 -7.25 -4.49 17.66
N PRO A 338 -7.98 -5.59 17.36
CA PRO A 338 -9.07 -6.05 18.21
C PRO A 338 -8.65 -6.31 19.67
N ALA A 339 -7.37 -6.60 19.91
CA ALA A 339 -6.82 -6.83 21.23
C ALA A 339 -6.43 -5.55 21.99
N TYR A 340 -6.39 -4.36 21.36
CA TYR A 340 -5.89 -3.11 21.95
C TYR A 340 -6.42 -2.85 23.37
N ASN A 341 -7.75 -2.82 23.52
CA ASN A 341 -8.38 -2.58 24.82
C ASN A 341 -8.20 -3.76 25.80
N GLY A 342 -8.15 -4.99 25.28
CA GLY A 342 -7.93 -6.19 26.09
C GLY A 342 -6.51 -6.24 26.68
N THR A 343 -5.51 -5.86 25.89
CA THR A 343 -4.12 -5.73 26.31
C THR A 343 -3.95 -4.60 27.32
N GLU A 344 -4.62 -3.45 27.12
CA GLU A 344 -4.62 -2.34 28.09
C GLU A 344 -5.14 -2.78 29.46
N ALA A 345 -6.30 -3.45 29.49
CA ALA A 345 -6.90 -3.95 30.72
C ALA A 345 -6.01 -5.00 31.41
N LEU A 346 -5.33 -5.84 30.62
CA LEU A 346 -4.39 -6.83 31.11
C LEU A 346 -3.15 -6.19 31.75
N LEU A 347 -2.55 -5.19 31.10
CA LEU A 347 -1.42 -4.43 31.65
C LEU A 347 -1.79 -3.80 32.99
N ARG A 348 -2.94 -3.11 33.08
CA ARG A 348 -3.43 -2.56 34.36
C ARG A 348 -3.59 -3.64 35.43
N THR A 349 -4.10 -4.81 35.06
CA THR A 349 -4.28 -5.93 35.98
C THR A 349 -2.93 -6.44 36.49
N PHE A 350 -1.94 -6.57 35.61
CA PHE A 350 -0.58 -6.97 35.96
C PHE A 350 0.11 -5.94 36.85
N GLU A 351 0.03 -4.65 36.52
CA GLU A 351 0.56 -3.56 37.35
C GLU A 351 -0.07 -3.56 38.75
N ALA A 352 -1.41 -3.62 38.83
CA ALA A 352 -2.13 -3.60 40.11
C ALA A 352 -1.80 -4.81 41.00
N ALA A 353 -1.59 -5.98 40.41
CA ALA A 353 -1.21 -7.19 41.13
C ALA A 353 0.31 -7.27 41.45
N GLY A 354 1.13 -6.44 40.78
CA GLY A 354 2.59 -6.43 40.92
C GLY A 354 3.30 -7.54 40.12
N VAL A 355 2.76 -7.94 38.97
CA VAL A 355 3.40 -8.88 38.04
C VAL A 355 4.53 -8.17 37.29
N ARG A 356 5.73 -8.76 37.30
CA ARG A 356 6.87 -8.32 36.48
C ARG A 356 6.60 -8.73 35.04
N HIS A 357 6.52 -7.74 34.16
CA HIS A 357 6.29 -7.92 32.73
C HIS A 357 7.02 -6.84 31.95
N GLN A 358 7.16 -7.06 30.65
CA GLN A 358 7.64 -6.11 29.67
C GLN A 358 6.51 -5.83 28.67
N PHE A 359 6.49 -4.62 28.12
CA PHE A 359 5.56 -4.23 27.09
C PHE A 359 6.34 -3.58 25.96
N ASP A 360 6.05 -4.01 24.74
CA ASP A 360 6.73 -3.53 23.54
C ASP A 360 6.32 -2.12 23.10
N GLY A 361 5.24 -1.59 23.68
CA GLY A 361 4.57 -0.41 23.15
C GLY A 361 3.55 -0.77 22.08
N VAL A 362 2.69 0.19 21.77
CA VAL A 362 1.73 0.15 20.66
C VAL A 362 2.51 0.34 19.37
N ASP A 363 2.42 -0.63 18.46
CA ASP A 363 2.85 -0.45 17.07
C ASP A 363 1.95 0.62 16.43
N PRO A 364 2.49 1.78 16.03
CA PRO A 364 1.68 2.88 15.52
C PRO A 364 1.18 2.62 14.09
N ASP A 365 1.92 1.83 13.32
CA ASP A 365 1.76 1.75 11.87
C ASP A 365 0.66 0.78 11.47
N GLN A 366 0.40 -0.24 12.30
CA GLN A 366 -0.52 -1.33 11.95
C GLN A 366 -1.40 -1.80 13.10
N GLY A 367 -2.59 -2.30 12.75
CA GLY A 367 -3.48 -2.99 13.69
C GLY A 367 -3.04 -4.42 13.98
N GLY A 368 -3.97 -5.29 14.37
CA GLY A 368 -3.69 -6.70 14.63
C GLY A 368 -3.51 -7.50 13.33
N THR A 369 -2.35 -7.37 12.68
CA THR A 369 -2.05 -7.99 11.38
C THR A 369 -0.80 -8.89 11.47
N TRP A 370 -0.53 -9.61 10.37
CA TRP A 370 0.69 -10.41 10.25
C TRP A 370 1.97 -9.59 10.29
N ASP A 371 2.00 -8.32 9.86
CA ASP A 371 3.23 -7.53 9.97
C ASP A 371 3.56 -7.29 11.46
N THR A 372 2.60 -6.81 12.27
CA THR A 372 2.77 -6.62 13.71
C THR A 372 3.22 -7.92 14.40
N TRP A 373 2.62 -9.06 14.05
CA TRP A 373 2.98 -10.35 14.67
C TRP A 373 4.34 -10.88 14.24
N ARG A 374 4.76 -10.65 12.98
CA ARG A 374 6.09 -11.04 12.50
C ARG A 374 7.20 -10.33 13.24
N GLU A 375 7.02 -9.03 13.45
CA GLU A 375 7.98 -8.26 14.23
C GLU A 375 7.99 -8.66 15.71
N ALA A 376 6.82 -8.95 16.28
CA ALA A 376 6.71 -9.46 17.63
C ALA A 376 7.42 -10.82 17.81
N VAL A 377 7.35 -11.71 16.81
CA VAL A 377 8.13 -12.96 16.80
C VAL A 377 9.62 -12.67 16.75
N ARG A 378 10.06 -11.78 15.83
CA ARG A 378 11.48 -11.42 15.70
C ARG A 378 12.04 -10.91 17.02
N ASP A 379 11.32 -9.99 17.65
CA ASP A 379 11.71 -9.41 18.94
C ASP A 379 11.65 -10.44 20.07
N PHE A 380 10.59 -11.24 20.17
CA PHE A 380 10.48 -12.21 21.25
C PHE A 380 11.53 -13.32 21.15
N ALA A 381 11.78 -13.85 19.94
CA ALA A 381 12.72 -14.94 19.71
C ALA A 381 14.16 -14.55 20.06
N SER A 382 14.58 -13.32 19.78
CA SER A 382 15.93 -12.83 20.15
C SER A 382 16.13 -12.63 21.65
N ARG A 383 15.04 -12.58 22.44
CA ARG A 383 15.08 -12.30 23.89
C ARG A 383 15.04 -13.54 24.75
N VAL A 384 14.44 -14.63 24.26
CA VAL A 384 14.27 -15.84 25.06
C VAL A 384 15.61 -16.52 25.34
N PHE A 385 15.77 -17.02 26.57
CA PHE A 385 16.91 -17.83 27.04
C PHE A 385 18.27 -17.14 27.18
N ASP A 386 18.48 -15.93 26.66
CA ASP A 386 19.77 -15.21 26.79
C ASP A 386 19.78 -14.12 27.89
N GLY A 387 18.63 -13.77 28.48
CA GLY A 387 18.58 -12.95 29.71
C GLY A 387 19.14 -11.51 29.61
N HIS A 388 19.40 -11.01 28.40
CA HIS A 388 20.19 -9.79 28.17
C HIS A 388 19.49 -8.67 27.37
N ALA A 389 18.18 -8.74 27.14
CA ALA A 389 17.50 -7.69 26.40
C ALA A 389 16.93 -6.58 27.30
N ASP A 390 17.12 -5.32 26.89
CA ASP A 390 16.47 -4.16 27.50
C ASP A 390 14.95 -4.37 27.53
N GLY A 391 14.30 -4.09 28.66
CA GLY A 391 12.86 -4.27 28.81
C GLY A 391 12.00 -3.25 28.06
N GLY A 392 12.61 -2.23 27.47
CA GLY A 392 11.95 -1.14 26.77
C GLY A 392 11.17 -1.53 25.51
N PRO A 393 10.37 -0.59 24.99
CA PRO A 393 9.67 -0.72 23.71
C PRO A 393 10.67 -0.68 22.54
N ARG A 394 10.25 -1.22 21.39
CA ARG A 394 10.98 -1.03 20.13
C ARG A 394 10.92 0.43 19.68
N GLU A 395 11.90 0.83 18.86
CA GLU A 395 11.94 2.19 18.31
C GLU A 395 10.65 2.51 17.54
N GLY A 396 10.08 3.70 17.76
CA GLY A 396 8.80 4.12 17.16
C GLY A 396 7.55 3.71 17.97
N HIS A 397 7.63 2.69 18.82
CA HIS A 397 6.44 2.19 19.53
C HIS A 397 5.99 3.14 20.66
N GLY A 398 4.68 3.44 20.66
CA GLY A 398 4.05 4.38 21.59
C GLY A 398 3.59 3.74 22.90
N PRO A 399 3.25 4.53 23.94
CA PRO A 399 2.72 4.00 25.19
C PRO A 399 1.22 3.64 25.06
N LEU A 400 0.79 2.60 25.79
CA LEU A 400 -0.63 2.22 25.91
C LEU A 400 -1.20 2.78 27.22
N THR A 401 -1.62 4.05 27.22
CA THR A 401 -2.00 4.75 28.46
C THR A 401 -3.47 4.67 28.83
N ALA A 402 -4.34 4.41 27.84
CA ALA A 402 -5.79 4.42 27.99
C ALA A 402 -6.45 3.51 26.94
N PRO A 403 -7.66 2.97 27.23
CA PRO A 403 -8.43 2.25 26.22
C PRO A 403 -8.88 3.20 25.10
N TYR A 404 -8.95 2.69 23.88
CA TYR A 404 -9.54 3.37 22.74
C TYR A 404 -11.07 3.22 22.77
N VAL A 405 -11.77 4.35 22.62
CA VAL A 405 -13.23 4.37 22.53
C VAL A 405 -13.60 4.88 21.14
N ALA A 406 -13.91 3.95 20.24
CA ALA A 406 -14.42 4.31 18.93
C ALA A 406 -15.71 5.15 19.07
N PRO A 407 -15.92 6.16 18.21
CA PRO A 407 -17.14 6.97 18.24
C PRO A 407 -18.40 6.09 18.13
N PRO A 408 -19.45 6.34 18.92
CA PRO A 408 -20.71 5.60 18.83
C PRO A 408 -21.29 5.63 17.40
N THR A 409 -21.95 4.56 16.98
CA THR A 409 -22.65 4.52 15.70
C THR A 409 -23.68 5.66 15.61
N GLY A 410 -23.68 6.39 14.49
CA GLY A 410 -24.54 7.54 14.24
C GLY A 410 -24.09 8.83 14.91
N SER A 411 -22.91 8.89 15.53
CA SER A 411 -22.42 10.07 16.25
C SER A 411 -21.40 10.92 15.49
N ILE A 412 -20.89 10.44 14.35
CA ILE A 412 -19.85 11.13 13.59
C ILE A 412 -20.41 11.84 12.36
N THR A 413 -19.74 12.93 11.97
CA THR A 413 -19.78 13.42 10.58
C THR A 413 -18.75 12.61 9.80
N THR A 414 -19.17 12.00 8.71
CA THR A 414 -18.28 11.21 7.85
C THR A 414 -17.54 12.13 6.87
N PRO A 415 -16.24 11.90 6.60
CA PRO A 415 -15.33 11.02 7.33
C PRO A 415 -14.88 11.68 8.66
N HIS A 416 -14.70 10.88 9.71
CA HIS A 416 -14.14 11.34 10.99
C HIS A 416 -12.67 10.94 11.08
N VAL A 417 -11.79 11.93 11.24
CA VAL A 417 -10.35 11.73 11.47
C VAL A 417 -10.08 11.93 12.97
N ASP A 418 -9.46 10.94 13.61
CA ASP A 418 -9.07 11.03 15.02
C ASP A 418 -7.61 11.51 15.21
N GLU A 419 -7.18 11.64 16.46
CA GLU A 419 -5.83 12.12 16.81
C GLU A 419 -4.70 11.16 16.43
N ASN A 420 -5.03 9.90 16.10
CA ASN A 420 -4.07 8.87 15.69
C ASN A 420 -4.04 8.73 14.15
N GLY A 421 -4.68 9.63 13.40
CA GLY A 421 -4.79 9.54 11.95
C GLY A 421 -5.72 8.42 11.48
N ILE A 422 -6.55 7.84 12.36
CA ILE A 422 -7.54 6.84 11.97
C ILE A 422 -8.75 7.55 11.36
N VAL A 423 -9.09 7.15 10.15
CA VAL A 423 -10.23 7.67 9.41
C VAL A 423 -11.38 6.69 9.48
N THR A 424 -12.51 7.18 10.00
CA THR A 424 -13.76 6.42 10.07
C THR A 424 -14.80 6.99 9.12
N PHE A 425 -15.20 6.16 8.15
CA PHE A 425 -16.35 6.39 7.28
C PHE A 425 -17.59 5.74 7.89
N GLU A 426 -18.71 6.45 7.87
CA GLU A 426 -19.99 5.89 8.27
C GLU A 426 -21.13 6.44 7.40
N THR A 427 -21.92 5.54 6.83
CA THR A 427 -23.04 5.93 5.97
C THR A 427 -24.23 6.41 6.80
N GLY A 428 -25.12 7.17 6.16
CA GLY A 428 -26.49 7.29 6.64
C GLY A 428 -27.27 5.96 6.51
N THR A 429 -28.56 5.97 6.83
CA THR A 429 -29.42 4.78 6.78
C THR A 429 -29.99 4.51 5.38
N GLN A 430 -29.73 5.38 4.39
CA GLN A 430 -30.25 5.25 3.03
C GLN A 430 -29.80 3.97 2.30
N TRP A 431 -28.72 3.34 2.76
CA TRP A 431 -28.16 2.12 2.17
C TRP A 431 -28.26 0.92 3.13
N ALA A 432 -29.20 0.96 4.10
CA ALA A 432 -29.42 -0.13 5.03
C ALA A 432 -29.74 -1.47 4.33
N ASP A 433 -30.37 -1.43 3.16
CA ASP A 433 -30.73 -2.63 2.37
C ASP A 433 -29.71 -2.97 1.27
N ALA A 434 -28.61 -2.22 1.14
CA ALA A 434 -27.54 -2.54 0.20
C ALA A 434 -26.93 -3.91 0.53
N LYS A 435 -26.38 -4.58 -0.49
CA LYS A 435 -25.67 -5.85 -0.32
C LYS A 435 -24.18 -5.65 -0.09
N ASP A 436 -23.62 -4.62 -0.69
CA ASP A 436 -22.18 -4.34 -0.69
C ASP A 436 -21.97 -2.82 -0.78
N VAL A 437 -21.18 -2.28 0.14
CA VAL A 437 -20.76 -0.88 0.13
C VAL A 437 -19.24 -0.84 0.31
N THR A 438 -18.55 -0.12 -0.56
CA THR A 438 -17.11 0.11 -0.48
C THR A 438 -16.80 1.60 -0.50
N VAL A 439 -15.65 1.99 0.04
CA VAL A 439 -15.06 3.32 -0.16
C VAL A 439 -13.98 3.20 -1.23
N TRP A 440 -14.13 3.93 -2.32
CA TRP A 440 -13.19 3.96 -3.44
C TRP A 440 -12.44 5.28 -3.45
N ALA A 441 -11.12 5.24 -3.28
CA ALA A 441 -10.26 6.41 -3.29
C ALA A 441 -8.85 6.07 -3.77
N ASN A 442 -8.00 7.09 -3.92
CA ASN A 442 -6.57 7.05 -4.26
C ASN A 442 -5.69 6.47 -3.13
N TRP A 443 -6.06 5.32 -2.56
CA TRP A 443 -5.39 4.73 -1.39
C TRP A 443 -4.02 4.11 -1.66
N ALA A 444 -3.71 3.75 -2.91
CA ALA A 444 -2.45 3.08 -3.21
C ALA A 444 -1.25 4.02 -2.97
N PRO A 445 -0.05 3.50 -2.67
CA PRO A 445 1.14 4.34 -2.46
C PRO A 445 1.47 5.32 -3.59
N ASN A 446 1.03 5.03 -4.82
CA ASN A 446 1.21 5.90 -5.99
C ASN A 446 -0.05 6.70 -6.37
N GLY A 447 -1.11 6.70 -5.55
CA GLY A 447 -2.39 7.34 -5.86
C GLY A 447 -3.35 6.50 -6.73
N ALA A 448 -3.02 5.24 -7.05
CA ALA A 448 -3.98 4.34 -7.68
C ALA A 448 -5.19 4.05 -6.78
N TRP A 449 -6.31 3.78 -7.44
CA TRP A 449 -7.60 3.76 -6.79
C TRP A 449 -8.03 2.37 -6.35
N PHE A 450 -8.07 2.12 -5.05
CA PHE A 450 -8.53 0.86 -4.47
C PHE A 450 -9.89 1.00 -3.79
N ARG A 451 -10.67 -0.08 -3.78
CA ARG A 451 -11.93 -0.14 -3.02
C ARG A 451 -11.66 -0.83 -1.69
N ILE A 452 -12.19 -0.27 -0.61
CA ILE A 452 -12.11 -0.89 0.72
C ILE A 452 -13.53 -1.25 1.16
N PRO A 453 -13.83 -2.53 1.43
CA PRO A 453 -15.16 -2.94 1.84
C PRO A 453 -15.54 -2.38 3.20
N MET A 454 -16.76 -1.87 3.30
CA MET A 454 -17.34 -1.45 4.58
C MET A 454 -18.05 -2.63 5.24
N THR A 455 -18.17 -2.58 6.57
CA THR A 455 -18.93 -3.58 7.35
C THR A 455 -20.25 -3.00 7.81
N LYS A 456 -21.32 -3.80 7.77
CA LYS A 456 -22.63 -3.39 8.27
C LYS A 456 -22.67 -3.39 9.79
N VAL A 457 -22.99 -2.24 10.40
CA VAL A 457 -23.15 -2.05 11.84
C VAL A 457 -24.56 -1.50 12.09
N GLY A 458 -25.47 -2.37 12.53
CA GLY A 458 -26.89 -2.02 12.64
C GLY A 458 -27.53 -1.77 11.26
N ASP A 459 -28.04 -0.55 11.04
CA ASP A 459 -28.65 -0.08 9.79
C ASP A 459 -27.72 0.80 8.94
N ARG A 460 -26.42 0.82 9.27
CA ARG A 460 -25.39 1.63 8.60
C ARG A 460 -24.22 0.77 8.14
N TRP A 461 -23.43 1.30 7.22
CA TRP A 461 -22.14 0.75 6.83
C TRP A 461 -21.03 1.58 7.44
N ARG A 462 -19.99 0.93 7.95
CA ARG A 462 -18.86 1.56 8.62
C ARG A 462 -17.53 0.95 8.20
N LEU A 463 -16.52 1.80 8.08
CA LEU A 463 -15.13 1.44 7.82
C LEU A 463 -14.23 2.34 8.67
N SER A 464 -13.25 1.76 9.36
CA SER A 464 -12.17 2.49 10.02
C SER A 464 -10.84 1.97 9.46
N LEU A 465 -9.96 2.86 9.01
CA LEU A 465 -8.64 2.53 8.50
C LEU A 465 -7.62 3.61 8.88
N GLY A 466 -6.34 3.25 8.80
CA GLY A 466 -5.23 4.16 9.07
C GLY A 466 -4.13 3.50 9.94
N PRO A 467 -3.16 4.29 10.42
CA PRO A 467 -3.07 5.74 10.26
C PRO A 467 -2.94 6.17 8.80
N LEU A 468 -3.61 7.27 8.45
CA LEU A 468 -3.44 7.95 7.17
C LEU A 468 -2.76 9.31 7.40
N ASP A 469 -2.16 9.85 6.35
CA ASP A 469 -1.56 11.19 6.31
C ASP A 469 -1.63 11.68 4.86
N GLY A 470 -2.06 12.93 4.66
CA GLY A 470 -2.09 13.57 3.35
C GLY A 470 -3.49 13.75 2.76
N PHE A 471 -3.55 13.94 1.44
CA PHE A 471 -4.77 14.27 0.73
C PHE A 471 -5.32 13.07 -0.05
N TYR A 472 -6.59 12.78 0.19
CA TYR A 472 -7.34 11.74 -0.48
C TYR A 472 -8.61 12.32 -1.09
N TYR A 473 -9.14 11.63 -2.08
CA TYR A 473 -10.43 11.96 -2.66
C TYR A 473 -11.17 10.69 -3.00
N TYR A 474 -12.40 10.59 -2.48
CA TYR A 474 -13.12 9.32 -2.40
C TYR A 474 -14.57 9.45 -2.87
N ARG A 475 -15.16 8.29 -3.10
CA ARG A 475 -16.60 8.11 -3.25
C ARG A 475 -17.02 6.75 -2.72
N TYR A 476 -18.30 6.58 -2.47
CA TYR A 476 -18.86 5.27 -2.17
C TYR A 476 -19.14 4.50 -3.46
N VAL A 477 -19.07 3.19 -3.39
CA VAL A 477 -19.65 2.29 -4.39
C VAL A 477 -20.70 1.44 -3.70
N VAL A 478 -21.97 1.67 -4.01
CA VAL A 478 -23.12 1.02 -3.39
C VAL A 478 -23.74 0.08 -4.40
N ASP A 479 -23.68 -1.23 -4.14
CA ASP A 479 -24.15 -2.28 -5.05
C ASP A 479 -23.59 -2.15 -6.49
N GLY A 480 -22.36 -1.65 -6.61
CA GLY A 480 -21.68 -1.43 -7.89
C GLY A 480 -21.97 -0.07 -8.56
N VAL A 481 -22.67 0.83 -7.89
CA VAL A 481 -22.96 2.18 -8.38
C VAL A 481 -22.13 3.21 -7.61
N ASP A 482 -21.41 4.05 -8.35
CA ASP A 482 -20.62 5.16 -7.78
C ASP A 482 -21.54 6.24 -7.20
N VAL A 483 -21.26 6.65 -5.96
CA VAL A 483 -22.04 7.68 -5.25
C VAL A 483 -21.09 8.60 -4.48
N LYS A 484 -21.12 9.90 -4.79
CA LYS A 484 -20.45 10.94 -3.99
C LYS A 484 -20.99 10.93 -2.55
N ASP A 485 -20.17 11.28 -1.56
CA ASP A 485 -20.62 11.30 -0.18
C ASP A 485 -21.80 12.29 -0.01
N PRO A 486 -22.99 11.83 0.41
CA PRO A 486 -24.14 12.71 0.61
C PRO A 486 -23.95 13.72 1.76
N ALA A 487 -22.97 13.51 2.64
CA ALA A 487 -22.63 14.41 3.74
C ALA A 487 -21.58 15.47 3.33
N ASP A 488 -20.96 15.33 2.17
CA ASP A 488 -19.99 16.32 1.68
C ASP A 488 -20.69 17.65 1.40
N THR A 489 -20.15 18.72 1.98
CA THR A 489 -20.64 20.09 1.82
C THR A 489 -19.88 20.87 0.76
N VAL A 490 -18.77 20.32 0.24
CA VAL A 490 -18.08 20.83 -0.94
C VAL A 490 -19.02 20.70 -2.15
N THR A 491 -18.95 21.67 -3.06
CA THR A 491 -19.87 21.84 -4.18
C THR A 491 -20.11 20.56 -5.00
N TRP A 492 -21.29 20.43 -5.60
CA TRP A 492 -21.72 19.24 -6.36
C TRP A 492 -21.10 19.13 -7.75
N LEU A 493 -20.06 19.90 -8.06
CA LEU A 493 -19.51 19.95 -9.41
C LEU A 493 -18.70 18.69 -9.72
N THR A 494 -18.04 18.11 -8.72
CA THR A 494 -17.26 16.87 -8.88
C THR A 494 -18.01 15.63 -8.39
N GLY A 495 -17.65 14.46 -8.93
CA GLY A 495 -18.25 13.16 -8.58
C GLY A 495 -17.60 12.47 -7.37
N VAL A 496 -16.74 13.17 -6.64
CA VAL A 496 -15.90 12.68 -5.54
C VAL A 496 -15.94 13.68 -4.38
N SER A 497 -15.47 13.26 -3.22
CA SER A 497 -15.45 14.04 -1.98
C SER A 497 -14.00 14.11 -1.49
N PRO A 498 -13.48 15.29 -1.11
CA PRO A 498 -12.12 15.43 -0.60
C PRO A 498 -12.01 14.95 0.85
N LEU A 499 -10.84 14.46 1.21
CA LEU A 499 -10.45 14.08 2.57
C LEU A 499 -9.01 14.55 2.78
N PHE A 500 -8.80 15.50 3.68
CA PHE A 500 -7.46 15.87 4.12
C PHE A 500 -7.23 15.30 5.52
N VAL A 501 -6.20 14.49 5.67
CA VAL A 501 -5.76 13.93 6.95
C VAL A 501 -4.52 14.70 7.40
N PRO A 502 -4.56 15.43 8.52
CA PRO A 502 -3.41 16.21 8.97
C PRO A 502 -2.17 15.34 9.26
N GLY A 503 -1.03 15.75 8.71
CA GLY A 503 0.28 15.18 9.00
C GLY A 503 1.37 15.86 8.17
N GLU A 504 2.40 15.12 7.79
CA GLU A 504 3.57 15.66 7.07
C GLU A 504 3.41 15.58 5.54
N THR A 505 2.65 14.59 5.08
CA THR A 505 2.40 14.33 3.66
C THR A 505 1.41 15.35 3.11
N ASP A 506 1.61 15.78 1.85
CA ASP A 506 0.74 16.74 1.15
C ASP A 506 0.42 18.01 1.95
N TRP A 507 1.31 18.46 2.82
CA TRP A 507 1.08 19.63 3.67
C TRP A 507 0.76 20.91 2.84
N LEU A 508 1.23 20.99 1.59
CA LEU A 508 0.88 22.05 0.64
C LEU A 508 -0.60 22.06 0.25
N LEU A 509 -1.29 20.94 0.36
CA LEU A 509 -2.72 20.80 0.12
C LEU A 509 -3.53 21.08 1.38
N ALA A 510 -2.90 21.34 2.54
CA ALA A 510 -3.58 21.76 3.75
C ALA A 510 -4.16 23.18 3.60
N ASP A 511 -5.27 23.45 4.28
CA ASP A 511 -5.79 24.80 4.34
C ASP A 511 -4.82 25.76 5.06
N ALA A 512 -4.49 26.88 4.44
CA ALA A 512 -3.76 27.96 5.10
C ALA A 512 -4.58 28.57 6.28
N PRO A 513 -3.95 29.27 7.24
CA PRO A 513 -4.67 29.95 8.32
C PRO A 513 -5.74 30.91 7.83
N GLU A 514 -6.80 31.09 8.63
CA GLU A 514 -7.84 32.08 8.35
C GLU A 514 -7.23 33.49 8.23
N GLY A 515 -7.53 34.20 7.13
CA GLY A 515 -6.96 35.51 6.83
C GLY A 515 -5.62 35.49 6.07
N GLU A 516 -5.05 34.31 5.83
CA GLU A 516 -3.87 34.10 4.97
C GLU A 516 -4.22 33.37 3.66
N ARG A 517 -5.52 33.26 3.36
CA ARG A 517 -6.06 32.57 2.17
C ARG A 517 -6.40 33.57 1.07
N GLY A 518 -6.12 33.21 -0.17
CA GLY A 518 -6.64 33.89 -1.34
C GLY A 518 -8.16 33.77 -1.46
N GLU A 519 -8.75 34.62 -2.30
CA GLU A 519 -10.19 34.60 -2.56
C GLU A 519 -10.47 33.76 -3.81
N VAL A 520 -11.31 32.74 -3.66
CA VAL A 520 -11.92 32.01 -4.78
C VAL A 520 -13.30 32.61 -5.07
N SER A 521 -13.46 33.22 -6.24
CA SER A 521 -14.69 33.83 -6.72
C SER A 521 -15.17 33.19 -8.03
N VAL A 522 -16.46 33.37 -8.35
CA VAL A 522 -17.03 32.89 -9.61
C VAL A 522 -17.14 34.05 -10.59
N LEU A 523 -16.43 33.96 -11.72
CA LEU A 523 -16.62 34.81 -12.89
C LEU A 523 -17.76 34.23 -13.75
N THR A 524 -18.75 35.04 -14.09
CA THR A 524 -19.83 34.66 -15.02
C THR A 524 -19.74 35.53 -16.27
N TYR A 525 -19.81 34.91 -17.45
CA TYR A 525 -19.65 35.61 -18.71
C TYR A 525 -20.48 34.98 -19.83
N HIS A 526 -20.84 35.79 -20.82
CA HIS A 526 -21.48 35.31 -22.04
C HIS A 526 -20.46 34.73 -23.01
N SER A 527 -20.62 33.48 -23.42
CA SER A 527 -19.75 32.83 -24.41
C SER A 527 -20.37 32.90 -25.80
N ALA A 528 -19.69 33.58 -26.72
CA ALA A 528 -20.07 33.59 -28.13
C ALA A 528 -19.87 32.22 -28.81
N VAL A 529 -18.97 31.39 -28.27
CA VAL A 529 -18.69 30.03 -28.77
C VAL A 529 -19.87 29.09 -28.51
N THR A 530 -20.50 29.20 -27.33
CA THR A 530 -21.62 28.33 -26.94
C THR A 530 -22.99 29.00 -27.10
N GLY A 531 -23.04 30.33 -27.17
CA GLY A 531 -24.27 31.13 -27.14
C GLY A 531 -24.96 31.13 -25.78
N ALA A 532 -24.25 30.86 -24.69
CA ALA A 532 -24.80 30.73 -23.34
C ALA A 532 -23.92 31.43 -22.28
N GLU A 533 -24.51 31.69 -21.12
CA GLU A 533 -23.76 32.08 -19.93
C GLU A 533 -22.91 30.90 -19.44
N ARG A 534 -21.67 31.18 -19.09
CA ARG A 534 -20.70 30.22 -18.58
C ARG A 534 -20.00 30.78 -17.34
N SER A 535 -19.34 29.90 -16.60
CA SER A 535 -18.67 30.23 -15.34
C SER A 535 -17.21 29.76 -15.34
N ALA A 536 -16.38 30.47 -14.59
CA ALA A 536 -15.01 30.10 -14.27
C ALA A 536 -14.73 30.41 -12.80
N TYR A 537 -13.86 29.64 -12.15
CA TYR A 537 -13.31 30.07 -10.86
C TYR A 537 -12.14 31.01 -11.10
N VAL A 538 -12.06 32.05 -10.28
CA VAL A 538 -10.93 32.98 -10.23
C VAL A 538 -10.36 32.94 -8.83
N LEU A 539 -9.08 32.64 -8.70
CA LEU A 539 -8.32 32.78 -7.46
C LEU A 539 -7.51 34.07 -7.52
N THR A 540 -7.67 34.91 -6.50
CA THR A 540 -6.82 36.08 -6.26
C THR A 540 -5.97 35.86 -5.01
N PRO A 541 -4.73 36.38 -4.95
CA PRO A 541 -3.87 36.22 -3.78
C PRO A 541 -4.45 36.99 -2.58
N VAL A 542 -4.07 36.61 -1.36
CA VAL A 542 -4.61 37.21 -0.12
C VAL A 542 -4.43 38.74 -0.03
N ASP A 543 -3.40 39.26 -0.69
CA ASP A 543 -3.07 40.69 -0.76
C ASP A 543 -3.54 41.36 -2.07
N TYR A 544 -4.55 40.80 -2.75
CA TYR A 544 -5.07 41.35 -3.98
C TYR A 544 -5.56 42.79 -3.83
N ASP A 545 -4.95 43.71 -4.58
CA ASP A 545 -5.31 45.13 -4.64
C ASP A 545 -5.65 45.53 -6.08
N PRO A 546 -6.94 45.77 -6.40
CA PRO A 546 -7.34 46.19 -7.74
C PRO A 546 -6.80 47.58 -8.11
N ALA A 547 -6.27 48.35 -7.15
CA ALA A 547 -5.66 49.66 -7.36
C ALA A 547 -4.12 49.64 -7.38
N ARG A 548 -3.49 48.45 -7.32
CA ARG A 548 -2.02 48.37 -7.41
C ARG A 548 -1.51 48.97 -8.72
N ALA A 549 -0.26 49.44 -8.75
CA ALA A 549 0.26 50.19 -9.90
C ALA A 549 0.43 49.33 -11.18
N GLU A 550 0.95 48.12 -11.04
CA GLU A 550 1.20 47.19 -12.15
C GLU A 550 0.13 46.09 -12.15
N PRO A 551 -0.42 45.62 -13.26
CA PRO A 551 -1.43 44.56 -13.26
C PRO A 551 -0.87 43.19 -12.82
N TYR A 552 -1.72 42.31 -12.25
CA TYR A 552 -1.34 40.95 -11.82
C TYR A 552 -0.96 40.05 -13.01
N PRO A 553 0.12 39.25 -12.90
CA PRO A 553 0.35 38.13 -13.80
C PRO A 553 -0.88 37.21 -13.84
N LEU A 554 -1.15 36.64 -15.01
CA LEU A 554 -2.30 35.77 -15.24
C LEU A 554 -1.85 34.33 -15.46
N PHE A 555 -2.41 33.42 -14.67
CA PHE A 555 -2.27 31.98 -14.89
C PHE A 555 -3.62 31.34 -15.26
N VAL A 556 -3.69 30.72 -16.43
CA VAL A 556 -4.85 29.93 -16.87
C VAL A 556 -4.60 28.47 -16.53
N LEU A 557 -5.47 27.86 -15.73
CA LEU A 557 -5.33 26.49 -15.25
C LEU A 557 -6.52 25.62 -15.67
N ASN A 558 -6.28 24.67 -16.58
CA ASN A 558 -7.32 23.92 -17.28
C ASN A 558 -7.52 22.51 -16.73
N HIS A 559 -8.78 22.09 -16.60
CA HIS A 559 -9.18 20.74 -16.22
C HIS A 559 -9.14 19.76 -17.41
N GLY A 560 -9.28 18.46 -17.12
CA GLY A 560 -9.28 17.36 -18.08
C GLY A 560 -10.65 17.03 -18.69
N GLY A 561 -10.70 15.95 -19.47
CA GLY A 561 -11.94 15.45 -20.05
C GLY A 561 -12.86 14.83 -19.00
N GLY A 562 -14.17 15.07 -19.08
CA GLY A 562 -15.14 14.58 -18.09
C GLY A 562 -15.16 15.37 -16.77
N GLN A 563 -14.31 16.38 -16.66
CA GLN A 563 -14.23 17.33 -15.54
C GLN A 563 -14.88 18.67 -15.91
N ASN A 564 -14.88 19.61 -14.99
CA ASN A 564 -15.34 20.98 -15.17
C ASN A 564 -14.47 21.97 -14.36
N TRP A 565 -14.88 23.24 -14.39
CA TRP A 565 -14.17 24.37 -13.76
C TRP A 565 -14.00 24.27 -12.24
N GLY A 566 -14.72 23.38 -11.55
CA GLY A 566 -14.56 23.12 -10.11
C GLY A 566 -13.46 22.14 -9.72
N ASP A 567 -12.97 21.30 -10.65
CA ASP A 567 -12.09 20.18 -10.30
C ASP A 567 -10.75 20.60 -9.68
N TRP A 568 -10.13 21.67 -10.17
CA TRP A 568 -8.88 22.19 -9.58
C TRP A 568 -9.07 22.78 -8.18
N VAL A 569 -10.26 23.25 -7.85
CA VAL A 569 -10.58 23.81 -6.52
C VAL A 569 -10.97 22.71 -5.55
N GLU A 570 -11.87 21.82 -5.96
CA GLU A 570 -12.47 20.81 -5.08
C GLU A 570 -11.55 19.62 -4.83
N VAL A 571 -10.87 19.13 -5.89
CA VAL A 571 -10.05 17.91 -5.83
C VAL A 571 -8.57 18.24 -6.01
N GLY A 572 -8.24 19.13 -6.95
CA GLY A 572 -6.85 19.52 -7.18
C GLY A 572 -6.23 20.41 -6.10
N ARG A 573 -7.03 20.88 -5.13
CA ARG A 573 -6.59 21.72 -3.99
C ARG A 573 -5.70 22.89 -4.43
N ALA A 574 -5.94 23.44 -5.63
CA ALA A 574 -5.14 24.52 -6.20
C ALA A 574 -5.11 25.76 -5.29
N PRO A 575 -6.23 26.22 -4.69
CA PRO A 575 -6.20 27.34 -3.75
C PRO A 575 -5.21 27.11 -2.59
N GLN A 576 -5.20 25.92 -2.00
CA GLN A 576 -4.31 25.56 -0.89
C GLN A 576 -2.84 25.55 -1.32
N ILE A 577 -2.55 24.94 -2.48
CA ILE A 577 -1.18 24.92 -3.02
C ILE A 577 -0.68 26.35 -3.26
N LEU A 578 -1.50 27.18 -3.91
CA LEU A 578 -1.17 28.58 -4.20
C LEU A 578 -0.98 29.40 -2.91
N ASP A 579 -1.88 29.27 -1.93
CA ASP A 579 -1.79 29.96 -0.65
C ASP A 579 -0.52 29.58 0.12
N ASN A 580 -0.23 28.28 0.23
CA ASN A 580 0.90 27.81 1.01
C ASN A 580 2.24 28.18 0.35
N LEU A 581 2.36 28.06 -0.98
CA LEU A 581 3.56 28.51 -1.69
C LEU A 581 3.72 30.04 -1.63
N TYR A 582 2.63 30.80 -1.73
CA TYR A 582 2.68 32.26 -1.60
C TYR A 582 3.16 32.68 -0.21
N ARG A 583 2.64 32.04 0.85
CA ARG A 583 3.07 32.27 2.24
C ARG A 583 4.54 31.95 2.49
N GLN A 584 5.10 31.00 1.75
CA GLN A 584 6.53 30.67 1.79
C GLN A 584 7.40 31.64 0.96
N GLY A 585 6.79 32.55 0.19
CA GLY A 585 7.51 33.41 -0.75
C GLY A 585 8.03 32.65 -1.97
N GLU A 586 7.46 31.47 -2.25
CA GLU A 586 7.90 30.60 -3.35
C GLU A 586 7.26 30.94 -4.70
N ILE A 587 6.24 31.80 -4.74
CA ILE A 587 5.57 32.23 -5.96
C ILE A 587 5.31 33.74 -5.97
N GLU A 588 5.27 34.33 -7.16
CA GLU A 588 4.82 35.71 -7.35
C GLU A 588 3.30 35.83 -7.14
N PRO A 589 2.78 36.95 -6.60
CA PRO A 589 1.34 37.18 -6.50
C PRO A 589 0.71 37.25 -7.89
N MET A 590 -0.22 36.33 -8.19
CA MET A 590 -0.84 36.16 -9.51
C MET A 590 -2.34 35.92 -9.41
N VAL A 591 -3.08 36.27 -10.46
CA VAL A 591 -4.49 35.87 -10.61
C VAL A 591 -4.55 34.57 -11.40
N VAL A 592 -5.26 33.57 -10.86
CA VAL A 592 -5.46 32.28 -11.52
C VAL A 592 -6.90 32.15 -11.99
N VAL A 593 -7.12 31.84 -13.26
CA VAL A 593 -8.44 31.54 -13.81
C VAL A 593 -8.54 30.07 -14.18
N MET A 594 -9.61 29.43 -13.74
CA MET A 594 -9.94 28.02 -13.98
C MET A 594 -11.25 27.95 -14.77
N PRO A 595 -11.20 28.06 -16.12
CA PRO A 595 -12.38 28.08 -16.95
C PRO A 595 -12.93 26.67 -17.24
N ASP A 596 -14.20 26.60 -17.63
CA ASP A 596 -14.78 25.36 -18.16
C ASP A 596 -14.38 25.20 -19.64
N GLY A 597 -13.48 24.24 -19.90
CA GLY A 597 -12.95 23.96 -21.22
C GLY A 597 -13.83 23.09 -22.11
N ASN A 598 -15.00 22.66 -21.65
CA ASN A 598 -15.92 21.78 -22.39
C ASN A 598 -16.70 22.52 -23.49
N VAL A 599 -15.98 23.01 -24.50
CA VAL A 599 -16.53 23.78 -25.62
C VAL A 599 -16.00 23.29 -26.98
N PRO A 600 -16.73 23.54 -28.09
CA PRO A 600 -16.28 23.12 -29.42
C PRO A 600 -15.00 23.81 -29.92
N ASN A 601 -14.73 25.05 -29.48
CA ASN A 601 -13.54 25.80 -29.84
C ASN A 601 -12.96 26.46 -28.58
N TYR A 602 -12.02 25.76 -27.95
CA TYR A 602 -11.44 26.20 -26.68
C TYR A 602 -10.58 27.47 -26.82
N GLN A 603 -9.82 27.62 -27.90
CA GLN A 603 -8.94 28.77 -28.12
C GLN A 603 -9.77 30.07 -28.22
N ALA A 604 -10.86 30.05 -28.99
CA ALA A 604 -11.76 31.19 -29.09
C ALA A 604 -12.48 31.47 -27.77
N GLU A 605 -12.90 30.42 -27.05
CA GLU A 605 -13.51 30.58 -25.73
C GLU A 605 -12.56 31.29 -24.77
N LEU A 606 -11.30 30.84 -24.70
CA LEU A 606 -10.29 31.41 -23.82
C LEU A 606 -9.92 32.85 -24.21
N LEU A 607 -9.50 33.05 -25.46
CA LEU A 607 -8.90 34.31 -25.91
C LEU A 607 -9.92 35.42 -26.17
N GLU A 608 -11.12 35.06 -26.63
CA GLU A 608 -12.15 36.04 -27.04
C GLU A 608 -13.24 36.25 -25.99
N ASN A 609 -13.40 35.34 -25.02
CA ASN A 609 -14.47 35.43 -24.02
C ASN A 609 -13.91 35.47 -22.58
N VAL A 610 -13.19 34.42 -22.15
CA VAL A 610 -12.72 34.29 -20.75
C VAL A 610 -11.74 35.40 -20.37
N ILE A 611 -10.64 35.57 -21.11
CA ILE A 611 -9.61 36.57 -20.77
C ILE A 611 -10.16 38.00 -20.81
N PRO A 612 -10.96 38.40 -21.83
CA PRO A 612 -11.59 39.72 -21.83
C PRO A 612 -12.57 39.93 -20.67
N ALA A 613 -13.38 38.94 -20.32
CA ALA A 613 -14.29 39.03 -19.18
C ALA A 613 -13.52 39.16 -17.85
N LEU A 614 -12.45 38.38 -17.69
CA LEU A 614 -11.57 38.46 -16.53
C LEU A 614 -10.93 39.84 -16.40
N ALA A 615 -10.37 40.38 -17.49
CA ALA A 615 -9.75 41.70 -17.51
C ALA A 615 -10.72 42.87 -17.27
N ALA A 616 -12.03 42.64 -17.44
CA ALA A 616 -13.05 43.62 -17.13
C ALA A 616 -13.37 43.72 -15.61
N GLU A 617 -13.13 42.63 -14.86
CA GLU A 617 -13.46 42.55 -13.43
C GLU A 617 -12.22 42.54 -12.52
N TYR A 618 -11.08 42.05 -13.03
CA TYR A 618 -9.83 41.89 -12.28
C TYR A 618 -8.69 42.66 -12.92
N HIS A 619 -7.76 43.17 -12.09
CA HIS A 619 -6.60 43.93 -12.52
C HIS A 619 -5.49 42.99 -13.01
N VAL A 620 -5.70 42.38 -14.17
CA VAL A 620 -4.78 41.39 -14.77
C VAL A 620 -4.05 41.95 -15.99
N THR A 621 -2.89 41.39 -16.27
CA THR A 621 -1.97 41.86 -17.31
C THR A 621 -2.45 41.60 -18.74
N ASP A 622 -2.15 42.53 -19.65
CA ASP A 622 -2.25 42.34 -21.10
C ASP A 622 -0.92 41.90 -21.74
N ASP A 623 0.18 41.91 -21.00
CA ASP A 623 1.51 41.50 -21.46
C ASP A 623 1.62 39.96 -21.54
N PRO A 624 1.86 39.38 -22.73
CA PRO A 624 2.11 37.95 -22.89
C PRO A 624 3.27 37.40 -22.05
N GLN A 625 4.28 38.22 -21.73
CA GLN A 625 5.41 37.83 -20.87
C GLN A 625 5.00 37.63 -19.40
N GLN A 626 3.79 38.00 -19.03
CA GLN A 626 3.21 37.82 -17.70
C GLN A 626 1.96 36.92 -17.75
N ARG A 627 1.84 36.08 -18.79
CA ARG A 627 0.76 35.11 -18.96
C ARG A 627 1.29 33.68 -19.01
N ALA A 628 0.67 32.83 -18.20
CA ALA A 628 0.92 31.39 -18.15
C ALA A 628 -0.35 30.61 -18.51
N ILE A 629 -0.18 29.46 -19.16
CA ILE A 629 -1.26 28.49 -19.41
C ILE A 629 -0.79 27.09 -19.06
N ALA A 630 -1.57 26.37 -18.26
CA ALA A 630 -1.34 24.96 -18.01
C ALA A 630 -2.65 24.18 -17.91
N GLY A 631 -2.55 22.87 -17.94
CA GLY A 631 -3.69 22.02 -17.68
C GLY A 631 -3.35 20.54 -17.66
N LEU A 632 -4.31 19.76 -17.17
CA LEU A 632 -4.20 18.32 -17.04
C LEU A 632 -4.92 17.59 -18.19
N SER A 633 -4.37 16.46 -18.66
CA SER A 633 -5.00 15.59 -19.65
C SER A 633 -5.47 16.36 -20.91
N MET A 634 -6.78 16.37 -21.20
CA MET A 634 -7.40 17.18 -22.25
C MET A 634 -7.10 18.69 -22.10
N GLY A 635 -7.03 19.21 -20.87
CA GLY A 635 -6.61 20.58 -20.57
C GLY A 635 -5.12 20.82 -20.87
N GLY A 636 -4.28 19.81 -20.69
CA GLY A 636 -2.87 19.84 -21.10
C GLY A 636 -2.74 19.88 -22.63
N MET A 637 -3.52 19.07 -23.34
CA MET A 637 -3.64 19.17 -24.79
C MET A 637 -4.14 20.56 -25.23
N ASN A 638 -5.19 21.09 -24.60
CA ASN A 638 -5.70 22.43 -24.90
C ASN A 638 -4.63 23.50 -24.69
N SER A 639 -3.82 23.37 -23.64
CA SER A 639 -2.69 24.27 -23.36
C SER A 639 -1.63 24.18 -24.46
N LEU A 640 -1.22 22.97 -24.86
CA LEU A 640 -0.26 22.74 -25.95
C LEU A 640 -0.75 23.29 -27.29
N VAL A 641 -1.99 22.99 -27.68
CA VAL A 641 -2.54 23.46 -28.96
C VAL A 641 -2.68 24.97 -28.95
N THR A 642 -3.16 25.57 -27.86
CA THR A 642 -3.25 27.04 -27.72
C THR A 642 -1.89 27.69 -27.86
N TRP A 643 -0.88 27.17 -27.15
CA TRP A 643 0.50 27.65 -27.22
C TRP A 643 1.07 27.59 -28.64
N LEU A 644 1.00 26.42 -29.29
CA LEU A 644 1.58 26.22 -30.62
C LEU A 644 0.89 27.07 -31.69
N THR A 645 -0.44 27.25 -31.60
CA THR A 645 -1.21 27.95 -32.64
C THR A 645 -1.33 29.46 -32.43
N ASN A 646 -0.96 29.98 -31.25
CA ASN A 646 -1.06 31.40 -30.92
C ASN A 646 0.24 31.90 -30.25
N PRO A 647 1.39 31.85 -30.97
CA PRO A 647 2.66 32.32 -30.42
C PRO A 647 2.55 33.79 -29.98
N GLY A 648 3.13 34.11 -28.84
CA GLY A 648 3.06 35.44 -28.24
C GLY A 648 1.78 35.76 -27.47
N GLN A 649 0.94 34.78 -27.13
CA GLN A 649 -0.17 34.97 -26.17
C GLN A 649 0.19 34.55 -24.74
N PHE A 650 1.03 33.53 -24.58
CA PHE A 650 1.49 33.00 -23.30
C PHE A 650 2.99 32.71 -23.36
N ALA A 651 3.76 33.24 -22.42
CA ALA A 651 5.20 32.99 -22.32
C ALA A 651 5.55 31.76 -21.47
N TYR A 652 4.63 31.31 -20.61
CA TYR A 652 4.82 30.15 -19.74
C TYR A 652 3.77 29.08 -20.03
N VAL A 653 4.19 27.83 -20.21
CA VAL A 653 3.33 26.72 -20.61
C VAL A 653 3.60 25.49 -19.77
N GLY A 654 2.53 24.86 -19.26
CA GLY A 654 2.56 23.57 -18.58
C GLY A 654 1.63 22.56 -19.24
N ALA A 655 2.08 21.32 -19.40
CA ALA A 655 1.22 20.22 -19.87
C ALA A 655 1.31 19.03 -18.92
N PHE A 656 0.27 18.81 -18.10
CA PHE A 656 0.24 17.72 -17.11
C PHE A 656 -0.46 16.49 -17.70
N SER A 657 0.30 15.44 -18.01
CA SER A 657 -0.21 14.22 -18.65
C SER A 657 -1.05 14.51 -19.92
N GLY A 658 -0.69 15.57 -20.66
CA GLY A 658 -1.41 16.02 -21.85
C GLY A 658 -0.56 15.87 -23.10
N GLY A 659 -1.03 15.09 -24.08
CA GLY A 659 -0.37 14.88 -25.36
C GLY A 659 -1.17 15.42 -26.55
N LEU A 660 -0.50 15.60 -27.69
CA LEU A 660 -1.10 15.93 -28.98
C LEU A 660 -1.63 14.67 -29.67
N PHE A 661 -2.94 14.63 -29.95
CA PHE A 661 -3.54 13.60 -30.82
C PHE A 661 -3.34 13.88 -32.31
N PHE A 662 -3.12 15.13 -32.63
CA PHE A 662 -2.85 15.63 -33.96
C PHE A 662 -1.88 16.79 -33.84
N THR A 663 -1.07 17.00 -34.87
CA THR A 663 -0.17 18.13 -34.93
C THR A 663 -0.85 19.28 -35.67
N PRO A 664 -1.24 20.38 -35.00
CA PRO A 664 -1.74 21.55 -35.70
C PRO A 664 -0.63 22.17 -36.56
N PRO A 665 -0.95 22.94 -37.61
CA PRO A 665 0.05 23.77 -38.25
C PRO A 665 0.51 24.88 -37.28
N PHE A 666 1.83 25.01 -37.09
CA PHE A 666 2.41 26.07 -36.27
C PHE A 666 3.76 26.54 -36.84
N ASP A 667 4.20 27.73 -36.41
CA ASP A 667 5.52 28.28 -36.70
C ASP A 667 6.44 28.08 -35.49
N ALA A 668 7.37 27.13 -35.60
CA ALA A 668 8.27 26.78 -34.51
C ALA A 668 9.21 27.92 -34.11
N GLU A 669 9.63 28.78 -35.05
CA GLU A 669 10.51 29.91 -34.77
C GLU A 669 9.75 30.96 -33.95
N ALA A 670 8.50 31.26 -34.33
CA ALA A 670 7.64 32.17 -33.59
C ALA A 670 7.29 31.63 -32.19
N VAL A 671 6.99 30.34 -32.07
CA VAL A 671 6.75 29.67 -30.78
C VAL A 671 7.97 29.83 -29.87
N ASN A 672 9.16 29.46 -30.35
CA ASN A 672 10.39 29.58 -29.55
C ASN A 672 10.72 31.03 -29.18
N ALA A 673 10.55 31.97 -30.12
CA ALA A 673 10.88 33.38 -29.89
C ALA A 673 9.98 34.06 -28.84
N THR A 674 8.82 33.50 -28.56
CA THR A 674 7.81 34.08 -27.66
C THR A 674 7.63 33.30 -26.36
N THR A 675 8.30 32.16 -26.22
CA THR A 675 8.19 31.27 -25.05
C THR A 675 9.37 31.48 -24.11
N THR A 676 9.09 31.73 -22.84
CA THR A 676 10.07 31.78 -21.76
C THR A 676 10.27 30.39 -21.14
N LEU A 677 9.17 29.67 -20.90
CA LEU A 677 9.19 28.31 -20.37
C LEU A 677 8.06 27.49 -20.99
N ALA A 678 8.37 26.31 -21.52
CA ALA A 678 7.39 25.27 -21.79
C ALA A 678 7.83 24.01 -21.08
N ARG A 679 6.98 23.45 -20.21
CA ARG A 679 7.33 22.30 -19.37
C ARG A 679 6.28 21.20 -19.48
N ILE A 680 6.74 20.00 -19.79
CA ILE A 680 5.93 18.82 -20.03
C ILE A 680 6.09 17.85 -18.88
N TYR A 681 4.98 17.28 -18.43
CA TYR A 681 4.89 16.36 -17.31
C TYR A 681 4.04 15.16 -17.70
N VAL A 682 4.31 14.01 -17.08
CA VAL A 682 3.46 12.82 -17.19
C VAL A 682 3.63 11.95 -15.96
N GLY A 683 2.61 11.15 -15.63
CA GLY A 683 2.76 10.08 -14.67
C GLY A 683 3.65 8.97 -15.22
N ASP A 684 4.00 8.01 -14.37
CA ASP A 684 4.89 6.91 -14.71
C ASP A 684 4.20 5.84 -15.57
N VAL A 685 4.74 4.61 -15.57
CA VAL A 685 4.20 3.45 -16.29
C VAL A 685 2.71 3.18 -16.04
N SER A 686 2.13 3.69 -14.95
CA SER A 686 0.71 3.57 -14.62
C SER A 686 -0.19 4.65 -15.23
N ASP A 687 0.39 5.70 -15.83
CA ASP A 687 -0.33 6.72 -16.59
C ASP A 687 -0.51 6.27 -18.05
N PHE A 688 -1.75 6.03 -18.46
CA PHE A 688 -2.07 5.61 -19.83
C PHE A 688 -1.68 6.67 -20.88
N ALA A 689 -1.51 7.93 -20.51
CA ALA A 689 -1.14 9.01 -21.41
C ALA A 689 0.38 9.08 -21.67
N ARG A 690 1.20 8.29 -20.95
CA ARG A 690 2.66 8.26 -21.07
C ARG A 690 3.17 8.20 -22.50
N ASP A 691 2.70 7.22 -23.27
CA ASP A 691 3.13 7.03 -24.66
C ASP A 691 2.74 8.23 -25.56
N TRP A 692 1.59 8.86 -25.28
CA TRP A 692 1.12 10.03 -26.04
C TRP A 692 1.94 11.27 -25.73
N VAL A 693 2.35 11.46 -24.47
CA VAL A 693 3.25 12.54 -24.07
C VAL A 693 4.62 12.36 -24.72
N TYR A 694 5.19 11.15 -24.73
CA TYR A 694 6.45 10.90 -25.42
C TYR A 694 6.35 11.11 -26.95
N GLY A 695 5.23 10.73 -27.58
CA GLY A 695 4.98 11.05 -28.98
C GLY A 695 4.89 12.56 -29.25
N THR A 696 4.36 13.32 -28.30
CA THR A 696 4.31 14.79 -28.36
C THR A 696 5.70 15.40 -28.28
N MET A 697 6.52 14.96 -27.33
CA MET A 697 7.92 15.37 -27.19
C MET A 697 8.70 15.12 -28.48
N ALA A 698 8.58 13.93 -29.07
CA ALA A 698 9.20 13.61 -30.35
C ALA A 698 8.72 14.52 -31.51
N THR A 699 7.45 14.92 -31.49
CA THR A 699 6.88 15.86 -32.47
C THR A 699 7.49 17.26 -32.32
N LEU A 700 7.63 17.75 -31.08
CA LEU A 700 8.24 19.04 -30.78
C LEU A 700 9.72 19.06 -31.14
N ASP A 701 10.46 18.00 -30.80
CA ASP A 701 11.87 17.82 -31.15
C ASP A 701 12.07 17.88 -32.68
N ALA A 702 11.22 17.15 -33.43
CA ALA A 702 11.28 17.12 -34.89
C ALA A 702 10.98 18.48 -35.54
N ALA A 703 10.15 19.30 -34.89
CA ALA A 703 9.84 20.67 -35.32
C ALA A 703 10.86 21.71 -34.83
N GLY A 704 11.79 21.33 -33.94
CA GLY A 704 12.76 22.24 -33.34
C GLY A 704 12.17 23.17 -32.28
N VAL A 705 11.06 22.79 -31.64
CA VAL A 705 10.44 23.56 -30.55
C VAL A 705 11.14 23.24 -29.22
N ALA A 706 11.54 24.26 -28.48
CA ALA A 706 12.19 24.12 -27.18
C ALA A 706 11.17 23.88 -26.07
N TYR A 707 11.45 22.92 -25.20
CA TYR A 707 10.68 22.62 -23.99
C TYR A 707 11.58 21.92 -22.95
N GLU A 708 11.10 21.86 -21.71
CA GLU A 708 11.67 21.07 -20.63
C GLU A 708 10.76 19.87 -20.32
N PHE A 709 11.37 18.70 -20.08
CA PHE A 709 10.65 17.56 -19.52
C PHE A 709 10.98 17.44 -18.04
N ALA A 710 9.96 17.42 -17.18
CA ALA A 710 10.14 17.37 -15.74
C ALA A 710 10.60 15.99 -15.23
N GLY A 711 10.54 14.96 -16.08
CA GLY A 711 10.62 13.57 -15.67
C GLY A 711 9.22 12.97 -15.49
N GLU A 712 9.18 11.68 -15.14
CA GLU A 712 7.94 11.01 -14.77
C GLU A 712 7.64 11.23 -13.29
N SER A 713 6.42 11.64 -12.99
CA SER A 713 5.90 11.68 -11.63
C SER A 713 5.35 10.31 -11.28
N VAL A 714 5.62 9.82 -10.06
CA VAL A 714 5.08 8.53 -9.62
C VAL A 714 3.56 8.62 -9.55
N GLY A 715 2.87 7.66 -10.16
CA GLY A 715 1.42 7.55 -10.09
C GLY A 715 0.68 7.57 -11.42
N PRO A 716 -0.62 7.23 -11.38
CA PRO A 716 -1.44 7.07 -12.56
C PRO A 716 -1.94 8.42 -13.08
N HIS A 717 -2.82 8.36 -14.07
CA HIS A 717 -3.50 9.52 -14.63
C HIS A 717 -4.53 10.14 -13.65
N GLY A 718 -4.06 10.81 -12.59
CA GLY A 718 -4.87 11.30 -11.49
C GLY A 718 -4.33 12.57 -10.80
N PHE A 719 -5.09 13.07 -9.83
CA PHE A 719 -4.80 14.35 -9.17
C PHE A 719 -3.54 14.32 -8.31
N ASP A 720 -3.13 13.16 -7.80
CA ASP A 720 -1.86 13.00 -7.09
C ASP A 720 -0.69 13.49 -7.97
N VAL A 721 -0.67 13.05 -9.24
CA VAL A 721 0.34 13.47 -10.23
C VAL A 721 0.15 14.93 -10.63
N TRP A 722 -1.08 15.37 -10.90
CA TRP A 722 -1.33 16.72 -11.40
C TRP A 722 -1.07 17.81 -10.35
N SER A 723 -1.39 17.54 -9.09
CA SER A 723 -1.08 18.42 -7.96
C SER A 723 0.43 18.53 -7.74
N ALA A 724 1.17 17.40 -7.81
CA ALA A 724 2.63 17.43 -7.76
C ALA A 724 3.24 18.25 -8.92
N ASN A 725 2.71 18.09 -10.13
CA ASN A 725 3.15 18.86 -11.30
C ASN A 725 2.83 20.36 -11.17
N LEU A 726 1.69 20.71 -10.57
CA LEU A 726 1.33 22.10 -10.26
C LEU A 726 2.30 22.71 -9.24
N VAL A 727 2.65 21.95 -8.19
CA VAL A 727 3.66 22.34 -7.18
C VAL A 727 5.03 22.58 -7.81
N ASP A 728 5.48 21.78 -8.78
CA ASP A 728 6.75 22.03 -9.49
C ASP A 728 6.67 23.23 -10.44
N LEU A 729 5.53 23.43 -11.11
CA LEU A 729 5.39 24.50 -12.11
C LEU A 729 5.32 25.89 -11.47
N LEU A 730 4.51 26.06 -10.42
CA LEU A 730 4.17 27.36 -9.86
C LEU A 730 5.39 28.21 -9.48
N PRO A 731 6.42 27.69 -8.78
CA PRO A 731 7.62 28.45 -8.43
C PRO A 731 8.48 28.89 -9.62
N ARG A 732 8.18 28.42 -10.84
CA ARG A 732 8.93 28.76 -12.07
C ARG A 732 8.24 29.86 -12.88
N LEU A 733 6.99 30.17 -12.57
CA LEU A 733 6.21 31.17 -13.30
C LEU A 733 6.66 32.59 -12.93
N PHE A 734 6.74 33.45 -13.94
CA PHE A 734 6.96 34.91 -13.83
C PHE A 734 8.25 35.36 -13.12
N ARG A 735 9.19 34.43 -12.86
CA ARG A 735 10.51 34.77 -12.31
C ARG A 735 11.50 35.13 -13.41
N ALA A 736 12.39 36.08 -13.12
CA ALA A 736 13.55 36.35 -13.95
C ALA A 736 14.53 35.17 -13.81
N GLY A 737 14.82 34.51 -14.93
CA GLY A 737 15.76 33.37 -15.00
C GLY A 737 17.21 33.73 -14.74
#